data_AF-A0A3M1SZ93-F1
#
_entry.id   AF-A0A3M1SZ93-F1
#
_cell.length_a   1.000
_cell.length_b   1.000
_cell.length_c   1.000
_cell.angle_alpha   90.00
_cell.angle_beta   90.00
_cell.angle_gamma   90.00
#
_symmetry.space_group_name_H-M   'P 1'
#
loop_
_entity.id
_entity.type
_entity.pdbx_description
1 polymer ?
#
loop_
_entity_poly.entity_id
_entity_poly.type
_entity_poly.pdbx_seq_one_letter_code
_entity_poly.pdbx_strand_id
1 'polypeptide(L)'
;MGSDRASKFIFVLAAASVSAASAAGALASWQVAASLARLERRADPIAGVSAVDTELNMIQRADRAMALGDVEAAAALYRGAATAAKLPREERLAARLGLARAHEALGRAEEAREELKAALSEVERVHGAKEVLALAEEAARGGEWRAAIRLYFAALALEDEDAREDAREDAPQPGRTDRWADVLVRLGDVCRTAADAEHGEAVGSSALAEATWLNYFGEVDEQSVAVVQVVPGEDGEPRVTLQAERVSGRSLLEELALRAGVSLRFPESFADAAVTCALRARPLREVVERIAGILFLELGPEPDALTLHPFPTEPEALRARARRAYSEALQRRGAARSHAEVSMAELDRREGRYDEAVARYRRVLEQWPEAPEIPYVLLGLGQAELARLRYASAREALFRLLDSAAGEQHGPTALLLVAESYRAEGRDADAERALRNLLDRFPKSPQAAPARLELGRLLSAQGDHEEALGAFRSAATDAQADSSLRSEARLAIARSLLALGRSREAARELRSSLGSLEDTQEAFQLLGEAFHGEDDHLAALFAFAHLRSLGGRGAESAQTRLLRERLEIGLDVPDPDEAARGGALLLAAREALTDRRLGVARALLLRARSDRPEARAALALLRAEVELAAGSPRACLDALRGTAGLPLSEEQRTRRARLAGDAALALDRAADAVEAYTRGSIGEERP
;
A
#
# COMPACT_ATOMS: atom_id res chain seq x y z
N MET A 1 13.72 -31.18 -13.65
CA MET A 1 13.53 -29.72 -13.84
C MET A 1 14.05 -29.37 -15.23
N GLY A 2 13.18 -29.14 -16.20
CA GLY A 2 13.61 -28.77 -17.56
C GLY A 2 12.75 -29.34 -18.69
N SER A 3 11.45 -29.05 -18.69
CA SER A 3 10.59 -29.22 -19.89
C SER A 3 9.57 -28.08 -20.00
N ASP A 4 9.14 -27.50 -18.87
CA ASP A 4 8.09 -26.48 -18.84
C ASP A 4 8.52 -25.07 -19.29
N ARG A 5 9.82 -24.80 -19.44
CA ARG A 5 10.31 -23.51 -19.97
C ARG A 5 10.54 -23.53 -21.49
N ALA A 6 10.71 -24.70 -22.11
CA ALA A 6 10.95 -24.80 -23.54
C ALA A 6 9.65 -24.63 -24.34
N SER A 7 8.54 -25.23 -23.88
CA SER A 7 7.22 -25.06 -24.51
C SER A 7 6.71 -23.62 -24.42
N LYS A 8 6.96 -22.93 -23.29
CA LYS A 8 6.59 -21.51 -23.11
C LYS A 8 7.41 -20.56 -23.99
N PHE A 9 8.65 -20.91 -24.34
CA PHE A 9 9.50 -20.08 -25.21
C PHE A 9 9.19 -20.26 -26.71
N ILE A 10 8.73 -21.45 -27.12
CA ILE A 10 8.34 -21.73 -28.51
C ILE A 10 7.05 -20.97 -28.88
N PHE A 11 6.11 -20.83 -27.94
CA PHE A 11 4.87 -20.07 -28.15
C PHE A 11 5.14 -18.56 -28.32
N VAL A 12 6.06 -18.01 -27.54
CA VAL A 12 6.46 -16.58 -27.63
C VAL A 12 7.25 -16.28 -28.91
N LEU A 13 8.09 -17.21 -29.39
CA LEU A 13 8.88 -17.01 -30.62
C LEU A 13 8.06 -17.18 -31.91
N ALA A 14 7.03 -18.03 -31.92
CA ALA A 14 6.10 -18.13 -33.05
C ALA A 14 5.26 -16.85 -33.20
N ALA A 15 4.89 -16.22 -32.08
CA ALA A 15 4.19 -14.93 -32.08
C ALA A 15 5.06 -13.75 -32.55
N ALA A 16 6.38 -13.78 -32.29
CA ALA A 16 7.30 -12.73 -32.75
C ALA A 16 7.52 -12.70 -34.28
N SER A 17 7.19 -13.78 -35.00
CA SER A 17 7.32 -13.85 -36.46
C SER A 17 6.18 -13.19 -37.26
N VAL A 18 5.09 -12.77 -36.61
CA VAL A 18 3.89 -12.26 -37.33
C VAL A 18 3.92 -10.74 -37.55
N SER A 19 4.82 -9.99 -36.91
CA SER A 19 4.86 -8.52 -37.02
C SER A 19 5.97 -7.94 -37.93
N ALA A 20 6.38 -8.63 -38.99
CA ALA A 20 7.40 -8.12 -39.92
C ALA A 20 7.09 -8.37 -41.40
N ALA A 21 5.95 -7.88 -41.88
CA ALA A 21 5.70 -7.71 -43.30
C ALA A 21 6.35 -6.42 -43.83
N SER A 22 7.68 -6.43 -43.99
CA SER A 22 8.39 -5.67 -45.03
C SER A 22 9.91 -5.95 -44.98
N ALA A 23 10.43 -6.57 -46.02
CA ALA A 23 11.84 -6.65 -46.45
C ALA A 23 12.98 -7.00 -45.44
N ALA A 24 12.72 -7.20 -44.15
CA ALA A 24 13.71 -7.54 -43.12
C ALA A 24 13.76 -9.04 -42.76
N GLY A 25 13.04 -9.90 -43.49
CA GLY A 25 12.92 -11.34 -43.24
C GLY A 25 14.18 -12.18 -43.51
N ALA A 26 15.21 -11.62 -44.15
CA ALA A 26 16.43 -12.36 -44.48
C ALA A 26 17.53 -12.31 -43.39
N LEU A 27 17.53 -11.31 -42.51
CA LEU A 27 18.53 -11.19 -41.43
C LEU A 27 18.09 -11.83 -40.11
N ALA A 28 16.78 -11.80 -39.81
CA ALA A 28 16.23 -12.38 -38.58
C ALA A 28 16.23 -13.92 -38.60
N SER A 29 16.05 -14.54 -39.77
CA SER A 29 16.12 -16.00 -39.95
C SER A 29 17.54 -16.56 -39.70
N TRP A 30 18.60 -15.80 -40.02
CA TRP A 30 19.98 -16.23 -39.83
C TRP A 30 20.45 -16.16 -38.36
N GLN A 31 20.03 -15.12 -37.60
CA GLN A 31 20.39 -14.99 -36.18
C GLN A 31 19.63 -15.97 -35.27
N VAL A 32 18.39 -16.34 -35.63
CA VAL A 32 17.61 -17.36 -34.92
C VAL A 32 18.17 -18.77 -35.19
N ALA A 33 18.52 -19.08 -36.44
CA ALA A 33 19.17 -20.35 -36.81
C ALA A 33 20.55 -20.54 -36.14
N ALA A 34 21.35 -19.47 -36.01
CA ALA A 34 22.66 -19.50 -35.34
C ALA A 34 22.58 -19.62 -33.80
N SER A 35 21.41 -19.37 -33.21
CA SER A 35 21.15 -19.48 -31.77
C SER A 35 20.59 -20.86 -31.40
N LEU A 36 19.74 -21.44 -32.25
CA LEU A 36 19.28 -22.83 -32.16
C LEU A 36 20.42 -23.84 -32.36
N ALA A 37 21.28 -23.64 -33.36
CA ALA A 37 22.46 -24.50 -33.61
C ALA A 37 23.55 -24.42 -32.50
N ARG A 38 23.44 -23.47 -31.57
CA ARG A 38 24.27 -23.36 -30.36
C ARG A 38 23.66 -24.08 -29.14
N LEU A 39 22.34 -24.24 -29.11
CA LEU A 39 21.62 -24.98 -28.07
C LEU A 39 21.63 -26.49 -28.31
N GLU A 40 21.52 -26.93 -29.57
CA GLU A 40 21.62 -28.35 -29.94
C GLU A 40 23.00 -28.96 -29.64
N ARG A 41 24.08 -28.15 -29.73
CA ARG A 41 25.45 -28.59 -29.42
C ARG A 41 25.73 -28.84 -27.92
N ARG A 42 24.75 -28.64 -27.03
CA ARG A 42 24.88 -28.84 -25.57
C ARG A 42 24.03 -29.97 -25.00
N ALA A 43 23.29 -30.71 -25.82
CA ALA A 43 22.55 -31.89 -25.35
C ALA A 43 23.39 -33.17 -25.60
N ASP A 44 24.01 -33.68 -24.54
CA ASP A 44 24.64 -35.02 -24.57
C ASP A 44 23.57 -36.12 -24.67
N PRO A 45 23.83 -37.22 -25.39
CA PRO A 45 22.81 -38.21 -25.76
C PRO A 45 22.59 -39.22 -24.63
N ILE A 46 21.45 -39.17 -23.95
CA ILE A 46 21.01 -40.27 -23.08
C ILE A 46 20.42 -41.38 -23.97
N ALA A 47 21.18 -42.46 -24.07
CA ALA A 47 20.77 -43.70 -24.69
C ALA A 47 19.72 -44.43 -23.84
N GLY A 48 18.69 -44.96 -24.52
CA GLY A 48 17.90 -46.09 -24.03
C GLY A 48 16.48 -45.75 -23.62
N VAL A 49 15.53 -45.81 -24.57
CA VAL A 49 14.15 -46.24 -24.28
C VAL A 49 13.63 -47.10 -25.44
N SER A 50 13.16 -48.27 -25.03
CA SER A 50 12.53 -49.34 -25.79
C SER A 50 11.23 -48.92 -26.49
N ALA A 51 10.97 -49.53 -27.64
CA ALA A 51 9.73 -49.42 -28.39
C ALA A 51 8.53 -50.01 -27.62
N VAL A 52 7.60 -49.16 -27.14
CA VAL A 52 6.14 -49.39 -27.06
C VAL A 52 5.43 -48.02 -26.93
N ASP A 53 5.12 -47.43 -28.08
CA ASP A 53 3.81 -46.84 -28.45
C ASP A 53 4.04 -46.18 -29.83
N THR A 54 3.54 -46.82 -30.88
CA THR A 54 3.91 -46.51 -32.27
C THR A 54 3.48 -45.12 -32.73
N GLU A 55 2.54 -44.47 -32.04
CA GLU A 55 2.02 -43.14 -32.38
C GLU A 55 2.70 -42.00 -31.59
N LEU A 56 2.92 -42.15 -30.28
CA LEU A 56 3.52 -41.10 -29.44
C LEU A 56 5.00 -40.82 -29.78
N ASN A 57 5.68 -41.83 -30.34
CA ASN A 57 7.09 -41.73 -30.74
C ASN A 57 7.28 -41.25 -32.19
N MET A 58 6.20 -40.89 -32.91
CA MET A 58 6.29 -40.47 -34.31
C MET A 58 6.98 -39.11 -34.48
N ILE A 59 6.71 -38.15 -33.59
CA ILE A 59 7.30 -36.80 -33.64
C ILE A 59 8.80 -36.87 -33.36
N GLN A 60 9.22 -37.59 -32.30
CA GLN A 60 10.63 -37.78 -31.97
C GLN A 60 11.41 -38.50 -33.08
N ARG A 61 10.78 -39.47 -33.76
CA ARG A 61 11.37 -40.13 -34.94
C ARG A 61 11.44 -39.20 -36.15
N ALA A 62 10.45 -38.34 -36.35
CA ALA A 62 10.44 -37.33 -37.42
C ALA A 62 11.54 -36.28 -37.20
N ASP A 63 11.70 -35.78 -35.97
CA ASP A 63 12.80 -34.89 -35.57
C ASP A 63 14.16 -35.52 -35.85
N ARG A 64 14.34 -36.80 -35.51
CA ARG A 64 15.59 -37.53 -35.77
C ARG A 64 15.87 -37.71 -37.25
N ALA A 65 14.84 -37.98 -38.06
CA ALA A 65 14.97 -38.08 -39.52
C ALA A 65 15.35 -36.72 -40.15
N MET A 66 14.76 -35.62 -39.67
CA MET A 66 15.15 -34.26 -40.07
C MET A 66 16.62 -33.99 -39.74
N ALA A 67 17.06 -34.33 -38.53
CA ALA A 67 18.44 -34.10 -38.08
C ALA A 67 19.47 -34.92 -38.87
N LEU A 68 19.08 -36.09 -39.38
CA LEU A 68 19.92 -36.95 -40.23
C LEU A 68 19.88 -36.55 -41.72
N GLY A 69 19.12 -35.52 -42.09
CA GLY A 69 18.99 -35.04 -43.47
C GLY A 69 18.04 -35.84 -44.34
N ASP A 70 17.29 -36.80 -43.77
CA ASP A 70 16.26 -37.57 -44.47
C ASP A 70 14.91 -36.83 -44.35
N VAL A 71 14.82 -35.72 -45.09
CA VAL A 71 13.72 -34.76 -45.00
C VAL A 71 12.39 -35.37 -45.51
N GLU A 72 12.44 -36.31 -46.46
CA GLU A 72 11.24 -36.97 -46.97
C GLU A 72 10.67 -37.98 -45.98
N ALA A 73 11.52 -38.77 -45.31
CA ALA A 73 11.08 -39.67 -44.25
C ALA A 73 10.50 -38.90 -43.06
N ALA A 74 11.11 -37.77 -42.72
CA ALA A 74 10.59 -36.87 -41.70
C ALA A 74 9.20 -36.31 -42.04
N ALA A 75 9.01 -35.81 -43.28
CA ALA A 75 7.72 -35.31 -43.73
C ALA A 75 6.62 -36.38 -43.64
N ALA A 76 6.93 -37.63 -44.01
CA ALA A 76 5.97 -38.73 -43.91
C ALA A 76 5.55 -39.02 -42.45
N LEU A 77 6.52 -39.00 -41.52
CA LEU A 77 6.26 -39.23 -40.09
C LEU A 77 5.48 -38.07 -39.46
N TYR A 78 5.82 -36.82 -39.77
CA TYR A 78 5.07 -35.66 -39.31
C TYR A 78 3.63 -35.66 -39.81
N ARG A 79 3.40 -36.05 -41.07
CA ARG A 79 2.05 -36.17 -41.62
C ARG A 79 1.22 -37.24 -40.91
N GLY A 80 1.83 -38.38 -40.59
CA GLY A 80 1.21 -39.43 -39.77
C GLY A 80 0.82 -38.92 -38.38
N ALA A 81 1.71 -38.19 -37.70
CA ALA A 81 1.44 -37.60 -36.40
C ALA A 81 0.37 -36.49 -36.45
N ALA A 82 0.41 -35.60 -37.46
CA ALA A 82 -0.57 -34.53 -37.63
C ALA A 82 -2.01 -35.05 -37.79
N THR A 83 -2.18 -36.26 -38.33
CA THR A 83 -3.49 -36.87 -38.60
C THR A 83 -3.92 -37.94 -37.59
N ALA A 84 -3.07 -38.25 -36.60
CA ALA A 84 -3.34 -39.31 -35.63
C ALA A 84 -4.36 -38.86 -34.57
N ALA A 85 -5.59 -39.37 -34.66
CA ALA A 85 -6.69 -38.96 -33.78
C ALA A 85 -6.45 -39.21 -32.27
N LYS A 86 -5.53 -40.12 -31.92
CA LYS A 86 -5.21 -40.44 -30.51
C LYS A 86 -4.17 -39.50 -29.89
N LEU A 87 -3.50 -38.65 -30.67
CA LEU A 87 -2.52 -37.70 -30.14
C LEU A 87 -3.21 -36.44 -29.57
N PRO A 88 -2.71 -35.89 -28.44
CA PRO A 88 -3.15 -34.61 -27.91
C PRO A 88 -3.10 -33.50 -28.98
N ARG A 89 -4.01 -32.51 -28.89
CA ARG A 89 -4.10 -31.40 -29.86
C ARG A 89 -2.76 -30.66 -30.02
N GLU A 90 -2.04 -30.46 -28.92
CA GLU A 90 -0.72 -29.81 -28.88
C GLU A 90 0.34 -30.57 -29.69
N GLU A 91 0.33 -31.91 -29.60
CA GLU A 91 1.27 -32.77 -30.32
C GLU A 91 0.94 -32.84 -31.82
N ARG A 92 -0.34 -32.85 -32.18
CA ARG A 92 -0.77 -32.75 -33.59
C ARG A 92 -0.38 -31.41 -34.22
N LEU A 93 -0.50 -30.32 -33.46
CA LEU A 93 -0.05 -28.99 -33.90
C LEU A 93 1.47 -28.96 -34.11
N ALA A 94 2.24 -29.48 -33.15
CA ALA A 94 3.69 -29.61 -33.29
C ALA A 94 4.09 -30.44 -34.52
N ALA A 95 3.35 -31.52 -34.80
CA ALA A 95 3.56 -32.34 -35.99
C ALA A 95 3.27 -31.59 -37.30
N ARG A 96 2.20 -30.78 -37.37
CA ARG A 96 1.92 -29.92 -38.55
C ARG A 96 2.99 -28.88 -38.79
N LEU A 97 3.51 -28.25 -37.73
CA LEU A 97 4.62 -27.30 -37.84
C LEU A 97 5.93 -27.98 -38.29
N GLY A 98 6.20 -29.19 -37.78
CA GLY A 98 7.30 -30.03 -38.24
C GLY A 98 7.17 -30.42 -39.72
N LEU A 99 5.95 -30.76 -40.16
CA LEU A 99 5.63 -31.06 -41.55
C LEU A 99 5.87 -29.86 -42.47
N ALA A 100 5.43 -28.66 -42.07
CA ALA A 100 5.65 -27.43 -42.83
C ALA A 100 7.15 -27.15 -43.03
N ARG A 101 7.97 -27.35 -41.99
CA ARG A 101 9.44 -27.22 -42.08
C ARG A 101 10.06 -28.23 -43.04
N ALA A 102 9.56 -29.47 -43.02
CA ALA A 102 10.03 -30.49 -43.95
C ALA A 102 9.67 -30.14 -45.40
N HIS A 103 8.46 -29.62 -45.66
CA HIS A 103 8.06 -29.12 -46.98
C HIS A 103 8.91 -27.93 -47.44
N GLU A 104 9.25 -27.00 -46.54
CA GLU A 104 10.14 -25.87 -46.84
C GLU A 104 11.56 -26.34 -47.22
N ALA A 105 12.13 -27.27 -46.44
CA ALA A 105 13.44 -27.86 -46.73
C ALA A 105 13.47 -28.65 -48.05
N LEU A 106 12.32 -29.17 -48.50
CA LEU A 106 12.14 -29.83 -49.80
C LEU A 106 11.82 -28.85 -50.96
N GLY A 107 11.77 -27.53 -50.68
CA GLY A 107 11.42 -26.51 -51.69
C GLY A 107 9.93 -26.47 -52.07
N ARG A 108 9.06 -27.10 -51.27
CA ARG A 108 7.61 -27.22 -51.51
C ARG A 108 6.85 -26.12 -50.77
N ALA A 109 7.06 -24.87 -51.22
CA ALA A 109 6.58 -23.68 -50.52
C ALA A 109 5.04 -23.59 -50.38
N GLU A 110 4.28 -24.04 -51.38
CA GLU A 110 2.81 -24.03 -51.32
C GLU A 110 2.26 -25.05 -50.32
N GLU A 111 2.85 -26.24 -50.25
CA GLU A 111 2.44 -27.27 -49.27
C GLU A 111 2.80 -26.84 -47.84
N ALA A 112 3.96 -26.21 -47.65
CA ALA A 112 4.33 -25.62 -46.36
C ALA A 112 3.34 -24.52 -45.95
N ARG A 113 2.89 -23.67 -46.87
CA ARG A 113 1.87 -22.63 -46.62
C ARG A 113 0.53 -23.22 -46.22
N GLU A 114 0.07 -24.26 -46.90
CA GLU A 114 -1.20 -24.92 -46.57
C GLU A 114 -1.15 -25.61 -45.20
N GLU A 115 -0.04 -26.25 -44.83
CA GLU A 115 0.10 -26.84 -43.49
C GLU A 115 0.20 -25.77 -42.39
N LEU A 116 0.83 -24.63 -42.68
CA LEU A 116 0.83 -23.48 -41.77
C LEU A 116 -0.57 -22.88 -41.60
N LYS A 117 -1.37 -22.76 -42.67
CA LYS A 117 -2.79 -22.34 -42.58
C LYS A 117 -3.63 -23.36 -41.81
N ALA A 118 -3.40 -24.66 -42.00
CA ALA A 118 -4.12 -25.70 -41.28
C ALA A 118 -3.74 -25.72 -39.78
N ALA A 119 -2.47 -25.49 -39.45
CA ALA A 119 -2.02 -25.27 -38.08
C ALA A 119 -2.66 -24.00 -37.48
N LEU A 120 -2.75 -22.92 -38.26
CA LEU A 120 -3.41 -21.68 -37.86
C LEU A 120 -4.89 -21.91 -37.55
N SER A 121 -5.63 -22.61 -38.41
CA SER A 121 -7.05 -22.92 -38.19
C SER A 121 -7.28 -23.91 -37.03
N GLU A 122 -6.33 -24.81 -36.75
CA GLU A 122 -6.33 -25.64 -35.55
C GLU A 122 -6.02 -24.84 -34.27
N VAL A 123 -5.39 -23.68 -34.37
CA VAL A 123 -5.19 -22.72 -33.26
C VAL A 123 -6.41 -21.80 -33.12
N GLU A 124 -7.02 -21.37 -34.23
CA GLU A 124 -8.18 -20.46 -34.30
C GLU A 124 -9.52 -21.09 -33.86
N ARG A 125 -9.58 -22.42 -33.69
CA ARG A 125 -10.79 -23.10 -33.20
C ARG A 125 -11.04 -22.79 -31.71
N VAL A 126 -11.95 -21.83 -31.49
CA VAL A 126 -12.73 -21.45 -30.29
C VAL A 126 -12.19 -22.05 -28.98
N HIS A 127 -11.59 -21.21 -28.15
CA HIS A 127 -11.16 -21.59 -26.80
C HIS A 127 -12.39 -21.86 -25.93
N GLY A 128 -12.40 -23.01 -25.25
CA GLY A 128 -13.41 -23.30 -24.24
C GLY A 128 -13.24 -22.41 -23.01
N ALA A 129 -14.27 -22.38 -22.17
CA ALA A 129 -14.26 -21.57 -20.95
C ALA A 129 -13.07 -21.88 -20.02
N LYS A 130 -12.60 -23.15 -20.01
CA LYS A 130 -11.47 -23.59 -19.19
C LYS A 130 -10.14 -23.00 -19.64
N GLU A 131 -9.87 -22.97 -20.94
CA GLU A 131 -8.66 -22.37 -21.50
C GLU A 131 -8.63 -20.85 -21.26
N VAL A 132 -9.78 -20.19 -21.45
CA VAL A 132 -9.91 -18.75 -21.22
C VAL A 132 -9.73 -18.40 -19.74
N LEU A 133 -10.26 -19.22 -18.83
CA LEU A 133 -10.06 -19.04 -17.39
C LEU A 133 -8.58 -19.17 -16.99
N ALA A 134 -7.86 -20.16 -17.54
CA ALA A 134 -6.44 -20.34 -17.27
C ALA A 134 -5.61 -19.11 -17.71
N LEU A 135 -5.96 -18.52 -18.85
CA LEU A 135 -5.36 -17.27 -19.34
C LEU A 135 -5.70 -16.10 -18.42
N ALA A 136 -6.95 -16.01 -17.93
CA ALA A 136 -7.36 -14.97 -16.98
C ALA A 136 -6.54 -15.04 -15.68
N GLU A 137 -6.27 -16.24 -15.18
CA GLU A 137 -5.46 -16.47 -13.98
C GLU A 137 -3.97 -16.14 -14.19
N GLU A 138 -3.44 -16.40 -15.38
CA GLU A 138 -2.08 -16.01 -15.74
C GLU A 138 -1.94 -14.49 -15.81
N ALA A 139 -2.87 -13.82 -16.50
CA ALA A 139 -2.92 -12.36 -16.58
C ALA A 139 -3.06 -11.74 -15.18
N ALA A 140 -3.93 -12.28 -14.33
CA ALA A 140 -4.12 -11.81 -12.95
C ALA A 140 -2.83 -11.95 -12.11
N ARG A 141 -2.13 -13.08 -12.22
CA ARG A 141 -0.82 -13.29 -11.54
C ARG A 141 0.27 -12.39 -12.08
N GLY A 142 0.21 -12.04 -13.37
CA GLY A 142 1.11 -11.08 -14.01
C GLY A 142 0.85 -9.62 -13.62
N GLY A 143 -0.22 -9.32 -12.88
CA GLY A 143 -0.64 -7.95 -12.56
C GLY A 143 -1.38 -7.24 -13.70
N GLU A 144 -1.76 -7.98 -14.75
CA GLU A 144 -2.40 -7.46 -15.97
C GLU A 144 -3.92 -7.40 -15.80
N TRP A 145 -4.39 -6.61 -14.84
CA TRP A 145 -5.77 -6.62 -14.37
C TRP A 145 -6.80 -6.32 -15.46
N ARG A 146 -6.51 -5.43 -16.44
CA ARG A 146 -7.45 -5.12 -17.55
C ARG A 146 -7.72 -6.35 -18.44
N ALA A 147 -6.65 -7.04 -18.83
CA ALA A 147 -6.74 -8.25 -19.64
C ALA A 147 -7.40 -9.38 -18.85
N ALA A 148 -7.02 -9.55 -17.58
CA ALA A 148 -7.61 -10.53 -16.68
C ALA A 148 -9.13 -10.33 -16.53
N ILE A 149 -9.59 -9.10 -16.30
CA ILE A 149 -11.03 -8.77 -16.19
C ILE A 149 -11.77 -9.16 -17.47
N ARG A 150 -11.27 -8.75 -18.66
CA ARG A 150 -11.91 -9.11 -19.94
C ARG A 150 -11.97 -10.62 -20.14
N LEU A 151 -10.90 -11.33 -19.80
CA LEU A 151 -10.82 -12.79 -19.91
C LEU A 151 -11.77 -13.49 -18.93
N TYR A 152 -11.94 -12.98 -17.71
CA TYR A 152 -12.96 -13.50 -16.78
C TYR A 152 -14.38 -13.30 -17.34
N PHE A 153 -14.68 -12.14 -17.93
CA PHE A 153 -15.95 -11.93 -18.62
C PHE A 153 -16.13 -12.84 -19.83
N ALA A 154 -15.07 -13.09 -20.60
CA ALA A 154 -15.10 -14.04 -21.72
C ALA A 154 -15.32 -15.48 -21.24
N ALA A 155 -14.66 -15.91 -20.16
CA ALA A 155 -14.90 -17.21 -19.54
C ALA A 155 -16.35 -17.32 -19.07
N LEU A 156 -16.90 -16.28 -18.42
CA LEU A 156 -18.32 -16.23 -18.05
C LEU A 156 -19.23 -16.30 -19.29
N ALA A 157 -18.86 -15.71 -20.41
CA ALA A 157 -19.67 -15.66 -21.64
C ALA A 157 -19.63 -16.95 -22.48
N LEU A 158 -18.60 -17.78 -22.33
CA LEU A 158 -18.39 -19.02 -23.10
C LEU A 158 -19.00 -20.26 -22.43
N GLU A 159 -19.42 -20.16 -21.18
CA GLU A 159 -20.01 -21.30 -20.46
C GLU A 159 -21.49 -21.52 -20.85
N ASP A 160 -21.71 -22.35 -21.88
CA ASP A 160 -22.93 -23.17 -22.06
C ASP A 160 -22.74 -24.42 -22.97
N GLU A 161 -21.62 -24.60 -23.68
CA GLU A 161 -21.45 -25.78 -24.56
C GLU A 161 -21.30 -27.12 -23.82
N ASP A 162 -20.67 -27.14 -22.64
CA ASP A 162 -20.46 -28.37 -21.84
C ASP A 162 -21.72 -28.81 -21.05
N ALA A 163 -22.80 -28.02 -21.05
CA ALA A 163 -24.02 -28.35 -20.31
C ALA A 163 -24.89 -29.43 -21.00
N ARG A 164 -24.57 -29.82 -22.24
CA ARG A 164 -25.38 -30.76 -23.04
C ARG A 164 -24.85 -32.19 -23.13
N GLU A 165 -23.54 -32.44 -23.09
CA GLU A 165 -23.06 -33.84 -23.12
C GLU A 165 -23.36 -34.58 -21.81
N ASP A 166 -23.44 -33.85 -20.69
CA ASP A 166 -23.60 -34.46 -19.37
C ASP A 166 -25.01 -34.37 -18.77
N ALA A 167 -25.96 -33.71 -19.45
CA ALA A 167 -27.37 -33.70 -19.05
C ALA A 167 -28.13 -34.97 -19.48
N ARG A 168 -27.45 -35.93 -20.12
CA ARG A 168 -28.00 -37.26 -20.45
C ARG A 168 -27.82 -38.28 -19.31
N GLU A 169 -27.08 -37.96 -18.26
CA GLU A 169 -26.95 -38.81 -17.07
C GLU A 169 -27.66 -38.17 -15.88
N ASP A 170 -28.74 -38.80 -15.43
CA ASP A 170 -29.64 -38.41 -14.34
C ASP A 170 -28.97 -38.38 -12.95
N ALA A 171 -27.99 -37.51 -12.73
CA ALA A 171 -27.51 -37.19 -11.39
C ALA A 171 -27.06 -35.72 -11.28
N PRO A 172 -27.58 -34.94 -10.31
CA PRO A 172 -26.99 -33.64 -9.99
C PRO A 172 -25.62 -33.86 -9.36
N GLN A 173 -24.55 -33.72 -10.15
CA GLN A 173 -23.19 -33.79 -9.61
C GLN A 173 -22.89 -32.53 -8.76
N PRO A 174 -22.50 -32.67 -7.48
CA PRO A 174 -22.38 -31.57 -6.53
C PRO A 174 -21.24 -30.55 -6.78
N GLY A 175 -20.49 -30.62 -7.89
CA GLY A 175 -19.34 -29.73 -8.17
C GLY A 175 -19.53 -28.71 -9.31
N ARG A 176 -20.67 -28.70 -10.01
CA ARG A 176 -20.86 -27.84 -11.20
C ARG A 176 -21.43 -26.45 -10.91
N THR A 177 -22.16 -26.29 -9.79
CA THR A 177 -22.65 -24.98 -9.33
C THR A 177 -21.53 -24.12 -8.73
N ASP A 178 -20.38 -24.74 -8.40
CA ASP A 178 -19.23 -24.10 -7.75
C ASP A 178 -18.36 -23.24 -8.68
N ARG A 179 -18.15 -23.69 -9.93
CA ARG A 179 -17.21 -23.02 -10.85
C ARG A 179 -17.58 -21.56 -11.12
N TRP A 180 -18.88 -21.28 -11.23
CA TRP A 180 -19.32 -19.94 -11.59
C TRP A 180 -19.18 -18.93 -10.44
N ALA A 181 -19.50 -19.38 -9.22
CA ALA A 181 -19.27 -18.57 -8.03
C ALA A 181 -17.77 -18.34 -7.81
N ASP A 182 -16.92 -19.32 -8.17
CA ASP A 182 -15.46 -19.19 -8.13
C ASP A 182 -14.93 -18.19 -9.18
N VAL A 183 -15.40 -18.24 -10.44
CA VAL A 183 -15.01 -17.25 -11.47
C VAL A 183 -15.42 -15.83 -11.07
N LEU A 184 -16.63 -15.65 -10.55
CA LEU A 184 -17.07 -14.33 -10.04
C LEU A 184 -16.24 -13.85 -8.86
N VAL A 185 -15.91 -14.74 -7.94
CA VAL A 185 -15.02 -14.44 -6.82
C VAL A 185 -13.66 -13.97 -7.33
N ARG A 186 -13.07 -14.67 -8.30
CA ARG A 186 -11.79 -14.30 -8.92
C ARG A 186 -11.86 -12.95 -9.63
N LEU A 187 -12.95 -12.70 -10.36
CA LEU A 187 -13.21 -11.40 -10.98
C LEU A 187 -13.30 -10.29 -9.92
N GLY A 188 -14.01 -10.54 -8.82
CA GLY A 188 -14.09 -9.61 -7.71
C GLY A 188 -12.73 -9.34 -7.06
N ASP A 189 -11.93 -10.39 -6.86
CA ASP A 189 -10.58 -10.27 -6.29
C ASP A 189 -9.65 -9.46 -7.18
N VAL A 190 -9.68 -9.65 -8.50
CA VAL A 190 -8.88 -8.84 -9.44
C VAL A 190 -9.33 -7.38 -9.46
N CYS A 191 -10.63 -7.10 -9.41
CA CYS A 191 -11.13 -5.74 -9.30
C CYS A 191 -10.69 -5.08 -7.98
N ARG A 192 -10.73 -5.82 -6.87
CA ARG A 192 -10.27 -5.33 -5.56
C ARG A 192 -8.78 -5.06 -5.54
N THR A 193 -7.94 -5.98 -6.04
CA THR A 193 -6.49 -5.79 -6.09
C THR A 193 -6.10 -4.63 -7.00
N ALA A 194 -6.80 -4.44 -8.12
CA ALA A 194 -6.62 -3.28 -8.98
C ALA A 194 -6.93 -1.96 -8.25
N ALA A 195 -7.97 -1.94 -7.41
CA ALA A 195 -8.31 -0.76 -6.60
C ALA A 195 -7.32 -0.49 -5.45
N ASP A 196 -6.64 -1.52 -4.95
CA ASP A 196 -5.72 -1.44 -3.81
C ASP A 196 -4.31 -0.98 -4.19
N ALA A 197 -3.94 -1.02 -5.47
CA ALA A 197 -2.63 -0.62 -5.99
C ALA A 197 -2.43 0.91 -6.04
N GLU A 198 -3.00 1.66 -5.07
CA GLU A 198 -3.05 3.13 -4.99
C GLU A 198 -1.75 3.80 -5.47
N HIS A 199 -1.88 4.58 -6.56
CA HIS A 199 -0.89 5.41 -7.26
C HIS A 199 -0.28 4.81 -8.53
N GLY A 200 -0.75 5.37 -9.65
CA GLY A 200 -0.06 5.37 -10.92
C GLY A 200 -0.42 4.15 -11.76
N GLU A 201 -0.62 4.42 -13.03
CA GLU A 201 -0.36 3.47 -14.11
C GLU A 201 0.53 2.32 -13.62
N ALA A 202 0.00 1.10 -13.53
CA ALA A 202 0.86 -0.04 -13.73
C ALA A 202 1.50 0.22 -15.10
N VAL A 203 2.76 0.62 -15.03
CA VAL A 203 3.66 0.96 -16.13
C VAL A 203 3.46 -0.09 -17.22
N GLY A 204 2.79 0.33 -18.28
CA GLY A 204 2.35 -0.49 -19.40
C GLY A 204 1.18 -1.42 -19.06
N SER A 205 0.09 -1.33 -19.83
CA SER A 205 -0.38 -2.59 -20.40
C SER A 205 0.89 -3.20 -21.00
N SER A 206 1.33 -4.36 -20.49
CA SER A 206 2.41 -5.03 -21.18
C SER A 206 1.87 -5.20 -22.60
N ALA A 207 2.57 -4.67 -23.60
CA ALA A 207 2.15 -4.81 -24.99
C ALA A 207 1.88 -6.29 -25.32
N LEU A 208 2.44 -7.21 -24.52
CA LEU A 208 2.18 -8.64 -24.50
C LEU A 208 0.75 -9.01 -24.05
N ALA A 209 0.18 -8.41 -23.00
CA ALA A 209 -1.20 -8.67 -22.54
C ALA A 209 -2.23 -8.21 -23.58
N GLU A 210 -2.02 -6.99 -24.08
CA GLU A 210 -2.88 -6.39 -25.09
C GLU A 210 -2.68 -7.08 -26.44
N ALA A 211 -1.47 -7.50 -26.78
CA ALA A 211 -1.24 -8.41 -27.90
C ALA A 211 -1.85 -9.79 -27.67
N THR A 212 -1.84 -10.34 -26.45
CA THR A 212 -2.49 -11.63 -26.15
C THR A 212 -4.01 -11.49 -26.27
N TRP A 213 -4.59 -10.38 -25.85
CA TRP A 213 -6.01 -10.10 -26.09
C TRP A 213 -6.29 -9.93 -27.59
N LEU A 214 -5.54 -9.07 -28.28
CA LEU A 214 -5.72 -8.76 -29.70
C LEU A 214 -5.47 -9.98 -30.60
N ASN A 215 -4.52 -10.86 -30.26
CA ASN A 215 -4.28 -12.10 -30.98
C ASN A 215 -5.45 -13.07 -30.90
N TYR A 216 -6.25 -13.02 -29.81
CA TYR A 216 -7.33 -13.97 -29.57
C TYR A 216 -8.71 -13.38 -29.91
N PHE A 217 -8.91 -12.07 -29.77
CA PHE A 217 -10.20 -11.37 -29.90
C PHE A 217 -10.12 -10.05 -30.70
N GLY A 218 -8.98 -9.72 -31.32
CA GLY A 218 -8.75 -8.42 -31.97
C GLY A 218 -9.21 -8.30 -33.42
N GLU A 219 -9.27 -9.39 -34.19
CA GLU A 219 -9.70 -9.34 -35.59
C GLU A 219 -11.19 -9.66 -35.72
N VAL A 220 -11.96 -8.66 -36.17
CA VAL A 220 -13.38 -8.79 -36.53
C VAL A 220 -13.47 -9.45 -37.91
N ASP A 221 -14.13 -10.61 -37.99
CA ASP A 221 -14.36 -11.31 -39.26
C ASP A 221 -15.72 -10.91 -39.85
N GLU A 222 -15.74 -10.48 -41.11
CA GLU A 222 -16.93 -10.07 -41.85
C GLU A 222 -17.90 -11.25 -42.14
N GLN A 223 -17.45 -12.50 -42.02
CA GLN A 223 -18.26 -13.70 -42.32
C GLN A 223 -18.92 -14.35 -41.09
N SER A 224 -18.75 -13.78 -39.91
CA SER A 224 -19.22 -14.37 -38.65
C SER A 224 -20.73 -14.15 -38.42
N VAL A 225 -21.42 -15.19 -37.95
CA VAL A 225 -22.88 -15.18 -37.73
C VAL A 225 -23.20 -15.35 -36.24
N ALA A 226 -24.00 -14.43 -35.69
CA ALA A 226 -24.62 -14.59 -34.38
C ALA A 226 -26.02 -15.20 -34.53
N VAL A 227 -26.34 -16.20 -33.71
CA VAL A 227 -27.70 -16.73 -33.54
C VAL A 227 -28.25 -16.21 -32.22
N VAL A 228 -29.16 -15.25 -32.30
CA VAL A 228 -29.80 -14.62 -31.15
C VAL A 228 -31.27 -15.00 -31.06
N GLN A 229 -31.68 -15.56 -29.93
CA GLN A 229 -33.09 -15.83 -29.61
C GLN A 229 -33.47 -15.14 -28.32
N VAL A 230 -34.49 -14.28 -28.36
CA VAL A 230 -35.03 -13.59 -27.18
C VAL A 230 -36.44 -14.12 -26.94
N VAL A 231 -36.70 -14.59 -25.73
CA VAL A 231 -37.99 -15.16 -25.29
C VAL A 231 -38.44 -14.41 -24.04
N PRO A 232 -39.73 -14.06 -23.88
CA PRO A 232 -40.22 -13.47 -22.64
C PRO A 232 -40.02 -14.42 -21.46
N GLY A 233 -39.41 -13.94 -20.38
CA GLY A 233 -39.29 -14.68 -19.13
C GLY A 233 -40.57 -14.60 -18.28
N GLU A 234 -40.76 -15.59 -17.40
CA GLU A 234 -41.92 -15.67 -16.50
C GLU A 234 -42.00 -14.49 -15.52
N ASP A 235 -40.86 -13.90 -15.17
CA ASP A 235 -40.74 -12.76 -14.26
C ASP A 235 -40.86 -11.39 -14.97
N GLY A 236 -41.14 -11.38 -16.28
CA GLY A 236 -41.22 -10.17 -17.11
C GLY A 236 -39.88 -9.71 -17.71
N GLU A 237 -38.74 -10.27 -17.27
CA GLU A 237 -37.42 -9.99 -17.86
C GLU A 237 -37.16 -10.87 -19.10
N PRO A 238 -36.74 -10.31 -20.25
CA PRO A 238 -36.46 -11.10 -21.45
C PRO A 238 -35.27 -12.04 -21.24
N ARG A 239 -35.43 -13.30 -21.64
CA ARG A 239 -34.37 -14.31 -21.64
C ARG A 239 -33.78 -14.50 -23.02
N VAL A 240 -32.46 -14.50 -23.08
CA VAL A 240 -31.65 -14.57 -24.29
C VAL A 240 -30.93 -15.92 -24.36
N THR A 241 -31.01 -16.54 -25.52
CA THR A 241 -30.10 -17.61 -25.96
C THR A 241 -29.27 -17.06 -27.11
N LEU A 242 -27.96 -17.18 -27.01
CA LEU A 242 -26.99 -16.53 -27.87
C LEU A 242 -25.87 -17.50 -28.22
N GLN A 243 -25.61 -17.70 -29.51
CA GLN A 243 -24.37 -18.32 -30.00
C GLN A 243 -23.72 -17.33 -30.95
N ALA A 244 -22.52 -16.87 -30.63
CA ALA A 244 -21.74 -15.94 -31.44
C ALA A 244 -20.29 -16.43 -31.50
N GLU A 245 -19.80 -16.66 -32.71
CA GLU A 245 -18.41 -17.02 -32.98
C GLU A 245 -17.75 -15.83 -33.67
N ARG A 246 -16.78 -15.18 -33.00
CA ARG A 246 -15.97 -14.07 -33.56
C ARG A 246 -16.77 -12.93 -34.24
N VAL A 247 -17.83 -12.45 -33.58
CA VAL A 247 -18.68 -11.35 -34.08
C VAL A 247 -18.24 -10.00 -33.49
N SER A 248 -18.42 -8.90 -34.22
CA SER A 248 -18.30 -7.54 -33.68
C SER A 248 -19.18 -7.37 -32.43
N GLY A 249 -18.56 -7.04 -31.29
CA GLY A 249 -19.28 -6.90 -30.03
C GLY A 249 -20.29 -5.77 -30.05
N ARG A 250 -19.98 -4.66 -30.72
CA ARG A 250 -20.92 -3.58 -30.96
C ARG A 250 -22.14 -4.05 -31.74
N SER A 251 -21.94 -4.72 -32.88
CA SER A 251 -23.04 -5.22 -33.71
C SER A 251 -23.91 -6.22 -32.95
N LEU A 252 -23.28 -7.07 -32.14
CA LEU A 252 -23.96 -8.06 -31.31
C LEU A 252 -24.87 -7.41 -30.25
N LEU A 253 -24.37 -6.38 -29.56
CA LEU A 253 -25.13 -5.63 -28.57
C LEU A 253 -26.28 -4.84 -29.21
N GLU A 254 -26.05 -4.21 -30.36
CA GLU A 254 -27.09 -3.50 -31.12
C GLU A 254 -28.19 -4.47 -31.57
N GLU A 255 -27.83 -5.67 -32.02
CA GLU A 255 -28.80 -6.72 -32.38
C GLU A 255 -29.61 -7.21 -31.16
N LEU A 256 -28.95 -7.43 -30.02
CA LEU A 256 -29.60 -7.83 -28.77
C LEU A 256 -30.62 -6.78 -28.32
N ALA A 257 -30.22 -5.51 -28.32
CA ALA A 257 -31.09 -4.39 -27.96
C ALA A 257 -32.29 -4.28 -28.91
N LEU A 258 -32.07 -4.41 -30.21
CA LEU A 258 -33.13 -4.39 -31.22
C LEU A 258 -34.14 -5.53 -31.03
N ARG A 259 -33.66 -6.78 -30.84
CA ARG A 259 -34.53 -7.95 -30.64
C ARG A 259 -35.28 -7.92 -29.31
N ALA A 260 -34.71 -7.28 -28.29
CA ALA A 260 -35.35 -7.09 -27.00
C ALA A 260 -36.27 -5.86 -26.94
N GLY A 261 -36.23 -4.97 -27.93
CA GLY A 261 -37.00 -3.73 -27.95
C GLY A 261 -36.52 -2.68 -26.94
N VAL A 262 -35.22 -2.65 -26.63
CA VAL A 262 -34.61 -1.74 -25.64
C VAL A 262 -33.67 -0.75 -26.33
N SER A 263 -33.57 0.48 -25.82
CA SER A 263 -32.62 1.47 -26.33
C SER A 263 -31.19 1.20 -25.83
N LEU A 264 -30.20 1.33 -26.72
CA LEU A 264 -28.77 1.11 -26.42
C LEU A 264 -27.96 2.38 -26.71
N ARG A 265 -27.02 2.72 -25.83
CA ARG A 265 -26.10 3.86 -26.01
C ARG A 265 -24.67 3.46 -25.71
N PHE A 266 -23.75 3.84 -26.60
CA PHE A 266 -22.29 3.65 -26.45
C PHE A 266 -21.57 4.96 -26.13
N PRO A 267 -20.39 4.91 -25.48
CA PRO A 267 -19.52 6.07 -25.35
C PRO A 267 -18.88 6.46 -26.69
N GLU A 268 -18.64 7.77 -26.89
CA GLU A 268 -18.21 8.33 -28.19
C GLU A 268 -16.85 7.80 -28.69
N SER A 269 -15.94 7.41 -27.79
CA SER A 269 -14.55 7.04 -28.11
C SER A 269 -14.27 5.52 -28.03
N PHE A 270 -15.29 4.69 -28.27
CA PHE A 270 -15.17 3.22 -28.13
C PHE A 270 -14.60 2.55 -29.39
N ALA A 271 -13.57 1.73 -29.19
CA ALA A 271 -13.04 0.83 -30.22
C ALA A 271 -13.66 -0.57 -30.05
N ASP A 272 -14.30 -1.06 -31.11
CA ASP A 272 -14.96 -2.36 -31.10
C ASP A 272 -13.96 -3.52 -31.09
N ALA A 273 -14.38 -4.67 -30.58
CA ALA A 273 -13.57 -5.90 -30.52
C ALA A 273 -14.43 -7.12 -30.86
N ALA A 274 -13.79 -8.21 -31.30
CA ALA A 274 -14.50 -9.45 -31.55
C ALA A 274 -14.92 -10.10 -30.22
N VAL A 275 -16.14 -10.63 -30.19
CA VAL A 275 -16.73 -11.31 -29.04
C VAL A 275 -17.07 -12.73 -29.47
N THR A 276 -16.70 -13.69 -28.62
CA THR A 276 -17.19 -15.07 -28.71
C THR A 276 -18.01 -15.34 -27.47
N CYS A 277 -19.24 -15.81 -27.67
CA CYS A 277 -20.22 -15.95 -26.59
C CYS A 277 -21.19 -17.10 -26.91
N ALA A 278 -21.38 -17.99 -25.95
CA ALA A 278 -22.30 -19.12 -26.04
C ALA A 278 -23.10 -19.19 -24.73
N LEU A 279 -24.38 -18.81 -24.78
CA LEU A 279 -25.26 -18.66 -23.62
C LEU A 279 -26.67 -19.18 -23.92
N ARG A 280 -27.32 -19.77 -22.93
CA ARG A 280 -28.67 -20.30 -23.04
C ARG A 280 -29.58 -19.75 -21.95
N ALA A 281 -30.72 -19.21 -22.38
CA ALA A 281 -31.83 -18.79 -21.53
C ALA A 281 -31.42 -17.93 -20.31
N ARG A 282 -30.58 -16.91 -20.54
CA ARG A 282 -30.10 -15.95 -19.52
C ARG A 282 -30.87 -14.64 -19.56
N PRO A 283 -31.09 -13.96 -18.43
CA PRO A 283 -31.61 -12.59 -18.43
C PRO A 283 -30.81 -11.69 -19.37
N LEU A 284 -31.51 -10.87 -20.17
CA LEU A 284 -30.88 -9.96 -21.13
C LEU A 284 -29.80 -9.09 -20.49
N ARG A 285 -30.07 -8.59 -19.28
CA ARG A 285 -29.15 -7.73 -18.56
C ARG A 285 -27.82 -8.42 -18.23
N GLU A 286 -27.88 -9.68 -17.80
CA GLU A 286 -26.70 -10.51 -17.52
C GLU A 286 -25.89 -10.76 -18.80
N VAL A 287 -26.58 -11.04 -19.92
CA VAL A 287 -25.91 -11.24 -21.23
C VAL A 287 -25.19 -9.98 -21.68
N VAL A 288 -25.87 -8.83 -21.59
CA VAL A 288 -25.29 -7.53 -21.96
C VAL A 288 -24.11 -7.18 -21.06
N GLU A 289 -24.20 -7.41 -19.74
CA GLU A 289 -23.10 -7.17 -18.81
C GLU A 289 -21.86 -8.01 -19.15
N ARG A 290 -22.04 -9.29 -19.50
CA ARG A 290 -20.92 -10.16 -19.89
C ARG A 290 -20.25 -9.67 -21.17
N ILE A 291 -21.03 -9.36 -22.20
CA ILE A 291 -20.51 -8.86 -23.48
C ILE A 291 -19.85 -7.49 -23.30
N ALA A 292 -20.49 -6.57 -22.57
CA ALA A 292 -19.93 -5.26 -22.26
C ALA A 292 -18.60 -5.40 -21.51
N GLY A 293 -18.50 -6.32 -20.55
CA GLY A 293 -17.26 -6.58 -19.82
C GLY A 293 -16.11 -7.07 -20.69
N ILE A 294 -16.37 -7.93 -21.69
CA ILE A 294 -15.40 -8.35 -22.72
C ILE A 294 -14.88 -7.13 -23.49
N LEU A 295 -15.80 -6.22 -23.83
CA LEU A 295 -15.50 -4.96 -24.51
C LEU A 295 -14.87 -3.90 -23.59
N PHE A 296 -14.69 -4.21 -22.30
CA PHE A 296 -14.24 -3.25 -21.29
C PHE A 296 -15.14 -2.01 -21.22
N LEU A 297 -16.43 -2.28 -21.18
CA LEU A 297 -17.51 -1.36 -20.89
C LEU A 297 -18.26 -1.84 -19.64
N GLU A 298 -18.97 -0.93 -18.98
CA GLU A 298 -19.85 -1.26 -17.86
C GLU A 298 -21.29 -0.85 -18.18
N LEU A 299 -22.24 -1.73 -17.82
CA LEU A 299 -23.66 -1.46 -17.96
C LEU A 299 -24.14 -0.53 -16.84
N GLY A 300 -24.81 0.55 -17.26
CA GLY A 300 -25.41 1.54 -16.37
C GLY A 300 -26.54 0.96 -15.49
N PRO A 301 -26.91 1.69 -14.43
CA PRO A 301 -27.94 1.27 -13.49
C PRO A 301 -29.38 1.43 -14.02
N GLU A 302 -29.58 2.09 -15.16
CA GLU A 302 -30.91 2.38 -15.71
C GLU A 302 -31.66 1.09 -16.09
N PRO A 303 -32.87 0.84 -15.55
CA PRO A 303 -33.61 -0.39 -15.82
C PRO A 303 -34.23 -0.45 -17.22
N ASP A 304 -34.59 0.72 -17.79
CA ASP A 304 -35.33 0.83 -19.05
C ASP A 304 -34.44 1.09 -20.28
N ALA A 305 -33.13 1.24 -20.08
CA ALA A 305 -32.16 1.52 -21.13
C ALA A 305 -30.83 0.79 -20.88
N LEU A 306 -30.26 0.22 -21.95
CA LEU A 306 -28.92 -0.36 -21.92
C LEU A 306 -27.92 0.77 -22.19
N THR A 307 -27.63 1.57 -21.17
CA THR A 307 -26.61 2.62 -21.28
C THR A 307 -25.25 2.04 -20.93
N LEU A 308 -24.27 2.08 -21.84
CA LEU A 308 -22.91 1.57 -21.63
C LEU A 308 -21.94 2.72 -21.36
N HIS A 309 -21.08 2.52 -20.37
CA HIS A 309 -20.04 3.47 -19.98
C HIS A 309 -18.65 2.84 -20.16
N PRO A 310 -17.58 3.63 -20.29
CA PRO A 310 -16.22 3.12 -20.19
C PRO A 310 -16.05 2.34 -18.87
N PHE A 311 -15.35 1.21 -18.91
CA PHE A 311 -15.11 0.44 -17.68
C PHE A 311 -14.36 1.29 -16.65
N PRO A 312 -14.77 1.23 -15.38
CA PRO A 312 -14.22 2.08 -14.35
C PRO A 312 -12.72 1.83 -14.14
N THR A 313 -11.96 2.92 -14.06
CA THR A 313 -10.55 2.91 -13.66
C THR A 313 -10.33 3.47 -12.26
N GLU A 314 -11.33 4.18 -11.73
CA GLU A 314 -11.26 4.76 -10.39
C GLU A 314 -11.35 3.67 -9.31
N PRO A 315 -10.54 3.74 -8.23
CA PRO A 315 -10.53 2.74 -7.16
C PRO A 315 -11.90 2.48 -6.54
N GLU A 316 -12.70 3.52 -6.30
CA GLU A 316 -14.03 3.39 -5.71
C GLU A 316 -15.00 2.60 -6.61
N ALA A 317 -14.95 2.85 -7.91
CA ALA A 317 -15.80 2.17 -8.87
C ALA A 317 -15.34 0.72 -9.10
N LEU A 318 -14.03 0.44 -9.07
CA LEU A 318 -13.49 -0.92 -9.08
C LEU A 318 -13.91 -1.71 -7.83
N ARG A 319 -13.91 -1.09 -6.64
CA ARG A 319 -14.44 -1.70 -5.40
C ARG A 319 -15.95 -1.98 -5.51
N ALA A 320 -16.72 -1.07 -6.11
CA ALA A 320 -18.14 -1.29 -6.37
C ALA A 320 -18.39 -2.46 -7.34
N ARG A 321 -17.56 -2.61 -8.37
CA ARG A 321 -17.61 -3.77 -9.29
C ARG A 321 -17.27 -5.07 -8.56
N ALA A 322 -16.22 -5.07 -7.74
CA ALA A 322 -15.85 -6.23 -6.92
C ALA A 322 -17.03 -6.66 -6.01
N ARG A 323 -17.66 -5.68 -5.34
CA ARG A 323 -18.84 -5.90 -4.50
C ARG A 323 -20.00 -6.53 -5.27
N ARG A 324 -20.28 -6.08 -6.50
CA ARG A 324 -21.31 -6.70 -7.36
C ARG A 324 -20.97 -8.16 -7.67
N ALA A 325 -19.73 -8.43 -8.08
CA ALA A 325 -19.28 -9.79 -8.41
C ALA A 325 -19.40 -10.73 -7.19
N TYR A 326 -18.97 -10.30 -6.01
CA TYR A 326 -19.14 -11.08 -4.78
C TYR A 326 -20.62 -11.27 -4.42
N SER A 327 -21.45 -10.22 -4.54
CA SER A 327 -22.88 -10.33 -4.24
C SER A 327 -23.59 -11.34 -5.13
N GLU A 328 -23.19 -11.42 -6.40
CA GLU A 328 -23.73 -12.38 -7.34
C GLU A 328 -23.22 -13.80 -7.04
N ALA A 329 -21.95 -13.94 -6.66
CA ALA A 329 -21.39 -15.22 -6.22
C ALA A 329 -22.12 -15.76 -4.99
N LEU A 330 -22.52 -14.90 -4.06
CA LEU A 330 -23.28 -15.27 -2.86
C LEU A 330 -24.69 -15.80 -3.16
N GLN A 331 -25.34 -15.28 -4.21
CA GLN A 331 -26.65 -15.80 -4.63
C GLN A 331 -26.55 -17.22 -5.19
N ARG A 332 -25.40 -17.60 -5.74
CA ARG A 332 -25.16 -18.95 -6.29
C ARG A 332 -24.82 -19.93 -5.17
N ARG A 333 -25.28 -21.19 -5.26
CA ARG A 333 -24.92 -22.23 -4.29
C ARG A 333 -23.49 -22.69 -4.55
N GLY A 334 -22.67 -22.84 -3.50
CA GLY A 334 -21.35 -23.44 -3.65
C GLY A 334 -20.32 -23.12 -2.57
N ALA A 335 -19.14 -23.73 -2.71
CA ALA A 335 -17.98 -23.58 -1.83
C ALA A 335 -17.40 -22.16 -1.85
N ALA A 336 -17.52 -21.44 -2.98
CA ALA A 336 -17.02 -20.07 -3.11
C ALA A 336 -17.79 -19.03 -2.26
N ARG A 337 -18.87 -19.42 -1.57
CA ARG A 337 -19.63 -18.52 -0.69
C ARG A 337 -18.84 -18.05 0.51
N SER A 338 -18.02 -18.91 1.13
CA SER A 338 -17.17 -18.50 2.24
C SER A 338 -16.23 -17.40 1.78
N HIS A 339 -15.51 -17.63 0.68
CA HIS A 339 -14.58 -16.66 0.09
C HIS A 339 -15.27 -15.35 -0.30
N ALA A 340 -16.45 -15.41 -0.94
CA ALA A 340 -17.21 -14.21 -1.29
C ALA A 340 -17.63 -13.39 -0.06
N GLU A 341 -18.07 -14.03 1.04
CA GLU A 341 -18.37 -13.34 2.30
C GLU A 341 -17.11 -12.73 2.92
N VAL A 342 -15.98 -13.45 2.91
CA VAL A 342 -14.70 -12.95 3.44
C VAL A 342 -14.21 -11.74 2.65
N SER A 343 -14.22 -11.82 1.31
CA SER A 343 -13.81 -10.70 0.47
C SER A 343 -14.73 -9.49 0.60
N MET A 344 -16.04 -9.70 0.78
CA MET A 344 -16.98 -8.62 1.12
C MET A 344 -16.69 -7.99 2.48
N ALA A 345 -16.39 -8.81 3.49
CA ALA A 345 -16.03 -8.33 4.82
C ALA A 345 -14.73 -7.50 4.78
N GLU A 346 -13.74 -7.92 4.00
CA GLU A 346 -12.49 -7.19 3.80
C GLU A 346 -12.70 -5.84 3.09
N LEU A 347 -13.57 -5.79 2.08
CA LEU A 347 -13.97 -4.52 1.46
C LEU A 347 -14.64 -3.59 2.49
N ASP A 348 -15.58 -4.10 3.27
CA ASP A 348 -16.26 -3.30 4.30
C ASP A 348 -15.28 -2.80 5.38
N ARG A 349 -14.33 -3.63 5.80
CA ARG A 349 -13.27 -3.24 6.75
C ARG A 349 -12.39 -2.12 6.20
N ARG A 350 -12.01 -2.17 4.92
CA ARG A 350 -11.21 -1.13 4.25
C ARG A 350 -11.97 0.18 4.09
N GLU A 351 -13.26 0.10 3.81
CA GLU A 351 -14.15 1.27 3.68
C GLU A 351 -14.59 1.84 5.06
N GLY A 352 -14.06 1.31 6.17
CA GLY A 352 -14.40 1.76 7.53
C GLY A 352 -15.76 1.30 8.04
N ARG A 353 -16.47 0.46 7.26
CA ARG A 353 -17.75 -0.17 7.64
C ARG A 353 -17.51 -1.39 8.53
N TYR A 354 -16.97 -1.14 9.72
CA TYR A 354 -16.53 -2.19 10.62
C TYR A 354 -17.67 -3.03 11.18
N ASP A 355 -18.87 -2.47 11.38
CA ASP A 355 -20.04 -3.22 11.85
C ASP A 355 -20.46 -4.30 10.83
N GLU A 356 -20.52 -3.92 9.56
CA GLU A 356 -20.84 -4.79 8.43
C GLU A 356 -19.76 -5.86 8.21
N ALA A 357 -18.48 -5.49 8.36
CA ALA A 357 -17.36 -6.42 8.28
C ALA A 357 -17.44 -7.47 9.39
N VAL A 358 -17.65 -7.06 10.65
CA VAL A 358 -17.81 -7.96 11.80
C VAL A 358 -18.98 -8.92 11.60
N ALA A 359 -20.13 -8.42 11.12
CA ALA A 359 -21.29 -9.26 10.86
C ALA A 359 -21.00 -10.36 9.82
N ARG A 360 -20.28 -10.03 8.74
CA ARG A 360 -19.89 -11.02 7.72
C ARG A 360 -18.83 -12.00 8.22
N TYR A 361 -17.79 -11.53 8.91
CA TYR A 361 -16.79 -12.43 9.51
C TYR A 361 -17.44 -13.45 10.45
N ARG A 362 -18.34 -13.01 11.33
CA ARG A 362 -19.08 -13.91 12.24
C ARG A 362 -19.95 -14.91 11.48
N ARG A 363 -20.63 -14.46 10.43
CA ARG A 363 -21.39 -15.36 9.54
C ARG A 363 -20.50 -16.45 8.95
N VAL A 364 -19.27 -16.12 8.54
CA VAL A 364 -18.34 -17.13 8.02
C VAL A 364 -17.91 -18.11 9.10
N LEU A 365 -17.58 -17.63 10.30
CA LEU A 365 -17.24 -18.49 11.43
C LEU A 365 -18.38 -19.43 11.85
N GLU A 366 -19.63 -19.01 11.66
CA GLU A 366 -20.83 -19.80 11.99
C GLU A 366 -21.21 -20.80 10.90
N GLN A 367 -21.19 -20.37 9.62
CA GLN A 367 -21.70 -21.15 8.49
C GLN A 367 -20.64 -22.04 7.85
N TRP A 368 -19.37 -21.64 7.89
CA TRP A 368 -18.26 -22.38 7.29
C TRP A 368 -17.05 -22.47 8.24
N PRO A 369 -17.19 -23.09 9.42
CA PRO A 369 -16.14 -23.12 10.45
C PRO A 369 -14.84 -23.84 10.03
N GLU A 370 -14.88 -24.66 8.99
CA GLU A 370 -13.74 -25.41 8.44
C GLU A 370 -13.20 -24.80 7.13
N ALA A 371 -13.69 -23.62 6.74
CA ALA A 371 -13.24 -22.96 5.52
C ALA A 371 -11.74 -22.62 5.58
N PRO A 372 -10.99 -22.72 4.46
CA PRO A 372 -9.58 -22.41 4.43
C PRO A 372 -9.30 -20.93 4.74
N GLU A 373 -10.30 -20.05 4.58
CA GLU A 373 -10.19 -18.62 4.88
C GLU A 373 -10.27 -18.29 6.38
N ILE A 374 -10.61 -19.25 7.26
CA ILE A 374 -10.84 -19.00 8.71
C ILE A 374 -9.70 -18.23 9.40
N PRO A 375 -8.40 -18.51 9.14
CA PRO A 375 -7.33 -17.71 9.70
C PRO A 375 -7.39 -16.22 9.31
N TYR A 376 -7.72 -15.93 8.05
CA TYR A 376 -7.90 -14.56 7.55
C TYR A 376 -9.14 -13.90 8.15
N VAL A 377 -10.21 -14.67 8.34
CA VAL A 377 -11.44 -14.21 9.01
C VAL A 377 -11.18 -13.81 10.45
N LEU A 378 -10.45 -14.63 11.21
CA LEU A 378 -10.11 -14.33 12.60
C LEU A 378 -9.21 -13.09 12.72
N LEU A 379 -8.23 -12.95 11.82
CA LEU A 379 -7.37 -11.77 11.76
C LEU A 379 -8.18 -10.50 11.43
N GLY A 380 -8.99 -10.55 10.37
CA GLY A 380 -9.85 -9.45 9.93
C GLY A 380 -10.90 -9.07 10.98
N LEU A 381 -11.49 -10.05 11.67
CA LEU A 381 -12.40 -9.82 12.80
C LEU A 381 -11.68 -9.12 13.95
N GLY A 382 -10.47 -9.57 14.30
CA GLY A 382 -9.64 -8.92 15.32
C GLY A 382 -9.36 -7.44 14.99
N GLN A 383 -8.99 -7.15 13.75
CA GLN A 383 -8.77 -5.78 13.27
C GLN A 383 -10.04 -4.93 13.29
N ALA A 384 -11.16 -5.47 12.81
CA ALA A 384 -12.43 -4.75 12.76
C ALA A 384 -12.97 -4.46 14.18
N GLU A 385 -12.83 -5.39 15.12
CA GLU A 385 -13.22 -5.16 16.52
C GLU A 385 -12.29 -4.17 17.23
N LEU A 386 -10.99 -4.15 16.92
CA LEU A 386 -10.07 -3.10 17.39
C LEU A 386 -10.50 -1.71 16.94
N ALA A 387 -10.85 -1.57 15.65
CA ALA A 387 -11.34 -0.30 15.10
C ALA A 387 -12.67 0.15 15.74
N ARG A 388 -13.49 -0.79 16.21
CA ARG A 388 -14.72 -0.52 16.99
C ARG A 388 -14.46 -0.33 18.49
N LEU A 389 -13.20 -0.30 18.92
CA LEU A 389 -12.78 -0.19 20.32
C LEU A 389 -13.29 -1.34 21.20
N ARG A 390 -13.59 -2.51 20.61
CA ARG A 390 -14.04 -3.73 21.28
C ARG A 390 -12.86 -4.65 21.55
N TYR A 391 -11.95 -4.17 22.39
CA TYR A 391 -10.63 -4.78 22.65
C TYR A 391 -10.70 -6.25 23.11
N ALA A 392 -11.64 -6.61 23.99
CA ALA A 392 -11.82 -7.99 24.45
C ALA A 392 -12.24 -8.94 23.32
N SER A 393 -13.22 -8.54 22.51
CA SER A 393 -13.69 -9.33 21.36
C SER A 393 -12.61 -9.45 20.29
N ALA A 394 -11.82 -8.40 20.07
CA ALA A 394 -10.66 -8.47 19.18
C ALA A 394 -9.65 -9.53 19.64
N ARG A 395 -9.29 -9.52 20.93
CA ARG A 395 -8.37 -10.51 21.49
C ARG A 395 -8.90 -11.93 21.43
N GLU A 396 -10.21 -12.13 21.64
CA GLU A 396 -10.82 -13.46 21.51
C GLU A 396 -10.59 -14.04 20.11
N ALA A 397 -10.84 -13.26 19.05
CA ALA A 397 -10.60 -13.69 17.68
C ALA A 397 -9.10 -13.95 17.41
N LEU A 398 -8.22 -13.07 17.89
CA LEU A 398 -6.78 -13.17 17.69
C LEU A 398 -6.16 -14.35 18.47
N PHE A 399 -6.64 -14.67 19.67
CA PHE A 399 -6.18 -15.85 20.41
C PHE A 399 -6.65 -17.14 19.74
N ARG A 400 -7.89 -17.19 19.25
CA ARG A 400 -8.35 -18.33 18.43
C ARG A 400 -7.47 -18.55 17.19
N LEU A 401 -6.99 -17.47 16.57
CA LEU A 401 -6.04 -17.55 15.46
C LEU A 401 -4.67 -18.09 15.91
N LEU A 402 -4.15 -17.60 17.04
CA LEU A 402 -2.87 -18.03 17.59
C LEU A 402 -2.87 -19.51 18.02
N ASP A 403 -4.02 -20.02 18.46
CA ASP A 403 -4.22 -21.43 18.83
C ASP A 403 -4.47 -22.35 17.62
N SER A 404 -4.65 -21.79 16.42
CA SER A 404 -4.89 -22.54 15.18
C SER A 404 -3.59 -22.96 14.49
N ALA A 405 -3.66 -23.89 13.54
CA ALA A 405 -2.53 -24.31 12.72
C ALA A 405 -1.89 -23.15 11.92
N ALA A 406 -2.64 -22.08 11.65
CA ALA A 406 -2.17 -20.88 10.96
C ALA A 406 -1.51 -19.86 11.90
N GLY A 407 -1.43 -20.15 13.20
CA GLY A 407 -0.80 -19.30 14.21
C GLY A 407 0.67 -19.02 13.95
N GLU A 408 1.40 -19.90 13.26
CA GLU A 408 2.79 -19.64 12.86
C GLU A 408 2.89 -18.62 11.71
N GLN A 409 1.93 -18.63 10.77
CA GLN A 409 1.93 -17.74 9.61
C GLN A 409 1.43 -16.33 9.97
N HIS A 410 0.35 -16.24 10.75
CA HIS A 410 -0.30 -14.96 11.09
C HIS A 410 -0.06 -14.51 12.53
N GLY A 411 0.65 -15.31 13.33
CA GLY A 411 0.96 -15.03 14.73
C GLY A 411 1.69 -13.72 14.99
N PRO A 412 2.69 -13.30 14.18
CA PRO A 412 3.35 -12.01 14.39
C PRO A 412 2.36 -10.84 14.33
N THR A 413 1.52 -10.78 13.31
CA THR A 413 0.49 -9.73 13.17
C THR A 413 -0.53 -9.83 14.30
N ALA A 414 -0.98 -11.04 14.64
CA ALA A 414 -1.96 -11.23 15.71
C ALA A 414 -1.44 -10.78 17.08
N LEU A 415 -0.19 -11.11 17.44
CA LEU A 415 0.42 -10.69 18.70
C LEU A 415 0.64 -9.17 18.79
N LEU A 416 0.99 -8.53 17.67
CA LEU A 416 1.11 -7.07 17.62
C LEU A 416 -0.25 -6.40 17.88
N LEU A 417 -1.32 -6.90 17.25
CA LEU A 417 -2.69 -6.42 17.46
C LEU A 417 -3.20 -6.71 18.89
N VAL A 418 -2.82 -7.84 19.49
CA VAL A 418 -3.11 -8.14 20.90
C VAL A 418 -2.43 -7.13 21.82
N ALA A 419 -1.15 -6.78 21.55
CA ALA A 419 -0.45 -5.77 22.31
C ALA A 419 -1.10 -4.39 22.19
N GLU A 420 -1.46 -3.98 20.97
CA GLU A 420 -2.20 -2.74 20.71
C GLU A 420 -3.53 -2.70 21.48
N SER A 421 -4.28 -3.81 21.45
CA SER A 421 -5.53 -3.98 22.18
C SER A 421 -5.37 -3.78 23.70
N TYR A 422 -4.31 -4.34 24.30
CA TYR A 422 -4.05 -4.15 25.74
C TYR A 422 -3.61 -2.72 26.07
N ARG A 423 -2.75 -2.13 25.25
CA ARG A 423 -2.28 -0.74 25.44
C ARG A 423 -3.44 0.25 25.37
N ALA A 424 -4.39 0.04 24.45
CA ALA A 424 -5.58 0.88 24.33
C ALA A 424 -6.50 0.83 25.56
N GLU A 425 -6.42 -0.24 26.36
CA GLU A 425 -7.10 -0.37 27.66
C GLU A 425 -6.24 0.11 28.85
N GLY A 426 -5.02 0.63 28.61
CA GLY A 426 -4.06 1.02 29.65
C GLY A 426 -3.43 -0.17 30.39
N ARG A 427 -3.48 -1.37 29.80
CA ARG A 427 -2.91 -2.61 30.37
C ARG A 427 -1.50 -2.84 29.85
N ASP A 428 -0.60 -1.92 30.17
CA ASP A 428 0.75 -1.88 29.58
C ASP A 428 1.57 -3.15 29.87
N ALA A 429 1.45 -3.75 31.06
CA ALA A 429 2.14 -4.99 31.39
C ALA A 429 1.70 -6.18 30.52
N ASP A 430 0.42 -6.24 30.13
CA ASP A 430 -0.08 -7.28 29.24
C ASP A 430 0.35 -7.02 27.79
N ALA A 431 0.38 -5.76 27.37
CA ALA A 431 0.89 -5.36 26.06
C ALA A 431 2.38 -5.72 25.90
N GLU A 432 3.18 -5.39 26.90
CA GLU A 432 4.60 -5.71 26.98
C GLU A 432 4.85 -7.23 26.89
N ARG A 433 4.06 -8.03 27.60
CA ARG A 433 4.13 -9.51 27.52
C ARG A 433 3.80 -10.03 26.13
N ALA A 434 2.80 -9.46 25.45
CA ALA A 434 2.46 -9.85 24.08
C ALA A 434 3.57 -9.49 23.07
N LEU A 435 4.18 -8.31 23.21
CA LEU A 435 5.31 -7.88 22.36
C LEU A 435 6.55 -8.74 22.57
N ARG A 436 6.91 -9.05 23.82
CA ARG A 436 8.03 -9.95 24.09
C ARG A 436 7.78 -11.35 23.51
N ASN A 437 6.56 -11.89 23.66
CA ASN A 437 6.18 -13.16 23.05
C ASN A 437 6.34 -13.14 21.51
N LEU A 438 5.97 -12.04 20.85
CA LEU A 438 6.20 -11.86 19.42
C LEU A 438 7.68 -11.91 19.08
N LEU A 439 8.52 -11.18 19.84
CA LEU A 439 9.96 -11.11 19.59
C LEU A 439 10.69 -12.42 19.90
N ASP A 440 10.21 -13.18 20.88
CA ASP A 440 10.79 -14.47 21.26
C ASP A 440 10.43 -15.56 20.25
N ARG A 441 9.17 -15.62 19.82
CA ARG A 441 8.70 -16.65 18.87
C ARG A 441 9.02 -16.30 17.42
N PHE A 442 8.94 -15.03 17.05
CA PHE A 442 9.01 -14.55 15.67
C PHE A 442 10.05 -13.43 15.46
N PRO A 443 11.32 -13.61 15.88
CA PRO A 443 12.33 -12.56 15.89
C PRO A 443 12.70 -11.99 14.51
N LYS A 444 12.40 -12.73 13.44
CA LYS A 444 12.69 -12.38 12.03
C LYS A 444 11.44 -12.00 11.22
N SER A 445 10.29 -11.88 11.87
CA SER A 445 9.06 -11.48 11.19
C SER A 445 9.11 -10.01 10.77
N PRO A 446 8.39 -9.60 9.70
CA PRO A 446 8.24 -8.18 9.35
C PRO A 446 7.67 -7.33 10.51
N GLN A 447 6.93 -7.95 11.43
CA GLN A 447 6.34 -7.31 12.60
C GLN A 447 7.32 -7.17 13.78
N ALA A 448 8.52 -7.77 13.71
CA ALA A 448 9.50 -7.69 14.77
C ALA A 448 9.99 -6.25 15.01
N ALA A 449 10.32 -5.50 13.95
CA ALA A 449 10.75 -4.12 14.11
C ALA A 449 9.65 -3.19 14.68
N PRO A 450 8.39 -3.23 14.17
CA PRO A 450 7.26 -2.57 14.83
C PRO A 450 7.09 -2.97 16.30
N ALA A 451 7.19 -4.26 16.62
CA ALA A 451 7.04 -4.72 17.99
C ALA A 451 8.14 -4.21 18.92
N ARG A 452 9.41 -4.12 18.45
CA ARG A 452 10.51 -3.52 19.21
C ARG A 452 10.30 -2.03 19.44
N LEU A 453 9.82 -1.32 18.42
CA LEU A 453 9.49 0.10 18.54
C LEU A 453 8.39 0.31 19.60
N GLU A 454 7.33 -0.49 19.56
CA GLU A 454 6.25 -0.39 20.54
C GLU A 454 6.67 -0.79 21.95
N LEU A 455 7.52 -1.81 22.07
CA LEU A 455 8.08 -2.22 23.35
C LEU A 455 8.93 -1.09 23.95
N GLY A 456 9.77 -0.44 23.13
CA GLY A 456 10.54 0.71 23.57
C GLY A 456 9.66 1.87 24.02
N ARG A 457 8.52 2.13 23.36
CA ARG A 457 7.58 3.19 23.78
C ARG A 457 6.97 2.88 25.14
N LEU A 458 6.55 1.64 25.38
CA LEU A 458 6.02 1.20 26.67
C LEU A 458 7.07 1.35 27.79
N LEU A 459 8.28 0.84 27.57
CA LEU A 459 9.38 0.94 28.54
C LEU A 459 9.75 2.40 28.83
N SER A 460 9.79 3.25 27.80
CA SER A 460 10.08 4.67 27.98
C SER A 460 9.01 5.40 28.79
N ALA A 461 7.73 5.05 28.59
CA ALA A 461 6.62 5.59 29.38
C ALA A 461 6.65 5.13 30.85
N GLN A 462 7.21 3.94 31.12
CA GLN A 462 7.46 3.42 32.47
C GLN A 462 8.68 4.06 33.15
N GLY A 463 9.50 4.81 32.40
CA GLY A 463 10.74 5.44 32.89
C GLY A 463 12.00 4.58 32.69
N ASP A 464 11.86 3.38 32.13
CA ASP A 464 12.96 2.45 31.87
C ASP A 464 13.69 2.80 30.56
N HIS A 465 14.23 4.03 30.51
CA HIS A 465 14.82 4.61 29.30
C HIS A 465 16.04 3.83 28.76
N GLU A 466 16.75 3.06 29.59
CA GLU A 466 17.87 2.23 29.16
C GLU A 466 17.41 0.99 28.37
N GLU A 467 16.38 0.29 28.85
CA GLU A 467 15.81 -0.84 28.12
C GLU A 467 15.08 -0.36 26.86
N ALA A 468 14.36 0.76 26.96
CA ALA A 468 13.73 1.42 25.82
C ALA A 468 14.74 1.74 24.72
N LEU A 469 15.90 2.31 25.09
CA LEU A 469 17.00 2.59 24.16
C LEU A 469 17.49 1.32 23.44
N GLY A 470 17.61 0.19 24.14
CA GLY A 470 17.98 -1.09 23.54
C GLY A 470 16.95 -1.60 22.52
N ALA A 471 15.67 -1.48 22.85
CA ALA A 471 14.56 -1.84 21.96
C ALA A 471 14.52 -0.95 20.70
N PHE A 472 14.66 0.36 20.86
CA PHE A 472 14.67 1.31 19.74
C PHE A 472 15.89 1.12 18.83
N ARG A 473 17.09 0.90 19.37
CA ARG A 473 18.30 0.57 18.58
C ARG A 473 18.07 -0.67 17.73
N SER A 474 17.50 -1.71 18.33
CA SER A 474 17.20 -2.97 17.64
C SER A 474 16.14 -2.79 16.54
N ALA A 475 15.16 -1.90 16.73
CA ALA A 475 14.19 -1.53 15.68
C ALA A 475 14.84 -0.75 14.54
N ALA A 476 15.73 0.21 14.85
CA ALA A 476 16.41 1.05 13.87
C ALA A 476 17.40 0.29 12.99
N THR A 477 17.99 -0.81 13.49
CA THR A 477 18.95 -1.64 12.75
C THR A 477 18.32 -2.86 12.08
N ASP A 478 17.01 -3.08 12.21
CA ASP A 478 16.36 -4.22 11.58
C ASP A 478 16.36 -4.08 10.04
N ALA A 479 16.82 -5.13 9.37
CA ALA A 479 16.89 -5.17 7.91
C ALA A 479 15.51 -5.19 7.24
N GLN A 480 14.48 -5.69 7.93
CA GLN A 480 13.10 -5.76 7.43
C GLN A 480 12.30 -4.48 7.70
N ALA A 481 12.83 -3.54 8.51
CA ALA A 481 12.17 -2.26 8.74
C ALA A 481 12.14 -1.42 7.46
N ASP A 482 11.09 -0.65 7.25
CA ASP A 482 11.07 0.40 6.22
C ASP A 482 11.87 1.64 6.67
N SER A 483 12.05 2.61 5.77
CA SER A 483 12.78 3.85 6.08
C SER A 483 12.07 4.70 7.13
N SER A 484 10.74 4.75 7.11
CA SER A 484 9.93 5.56 8.03
C SER A 484 10.07 5.07 9.47
N LEU A 485 9.91 3.75 9.68
CA LEU A 485 10.05 3.10 10.98
C LEU A 485 11.47 3.25 11.53
N ARG A 486 12.50 3.12 10.70
CA ARG A 486 13.89 3.37 11.12
C ARG A 486 14.11 4.82 11.55
N SER A 487 13.57 5.77 10.81
CA SER A 487 13.64 7.19 11.15
C SER A 487 12.94 7.47 12.48
N GLU A 488 11.75 6.90 12.67
CA GLU A 488 11.01 7.03 13.92
C GLU A 488 11.77 6.41 15.11
N ALA A 489 12.33 5.21 14.93
CA ALA A 489 13.13 4.56 15.96
C ALA A 489 14.37 5.40 16.34
N ARG A 490 15.02 6.07 15.38
CA ARG A 490 16.16 6.96 15.64
C ARG A 490 15.78 8.21 16.43
N LEU A 491 14.63 8.82 16.14
CA LEU A 491 14.11 9.91 16.97
C LEU A 491 13.83 9.43 18.40
N ALA A 492 13.26 8.24 18.56
CA ALA A 492 13.01 7.64 19.87
C ALA A 492 14.30 7.29 20.64
N ILE A 493 15.37 6.86 19.94
CA ILE A 493 16.72 6.69 20.51
C ILE A 493 17.21 8.02 21.08
N ALA A 494 17.15 9.10 20.30
CA ALA A 494 17.62 10.41 20.73
C ALA A 494 16.84 10.93 21.95
N ARG A 495 15.50 10.79 21.96
CA ARG A 495 14.66 11.13 23.13
C ARG A 495 15.09 10.35 24.38
N SER A 496 15.31 9.04 24.23
CA SER A 496 15.72 8.18 25.34
C SER A 496 17.10 8.55 25.87
N LEU A 497 18.06 8.87 25.00
CA LEU A 497 19.40 9.33 25.38
C LEU A 497 19.35 10.67 26.11
N LEU A 498 18.51 11.61 25.68
CA LEU A 498 18.31 12.89 26.38
C LEU A 498 17.69 12.69 27.76
N ALA A 499 16.69 11.82 27.89
CA ALA A 499 16.08 11.48 29.18
C ALA A 499 17.09 10.86 30.16
N LEU A 500 18.06 10.10 29.64
CA LEU A 500 19.19 9.55 30.40
C LEU A 500 20.32 10.56 30.69
N GLY A 501 20.21 11.81 30.22
CA GLY A 501 21.27 12.83 30.33
C GLY A 501 22.50 12.56 29.44
N ARG A 502 22.39 11.64 28.48
CA ARG A 502 23.48 11.27 27.54
C ARG A 502 23.45 12.15 26.29
N SER A 503 23.50 13.46 26.48
CA SER A 503 23.37 14.48 25.43
C SER A 503 24.39 14.27 24.28
N ARG A 504 25.65 13.95 24.63
CA ARG A 504 26.74 13.59 23.69
C ARG A 504 26.45 12.44 22.75
N GLU A 505 25.71 11.43 23.22
CA GLU A 505 25.29 10.32 22.37
C GLU A 505 24.11 10.72 21.50
N ALA A 506 23.15 11.47 22.05
CA ALA A 506 21.98 11.94 21.32
C ALA A 506 22.36 12.82 20.12
N ALA A 507 23.27 13.79 20.30
CA ALA A 507 23.71 14.67 19.22
C ALA A 507 24.44 13.89 18.11
N ARG A 508 25.27 12.90 18.47
CA ARG A 508 25.97 12.05 17.49
C ARG A 508 25.00 11.21 16.67
N GLU A 509 24.03 10.58 17.33
CA GLU A 509 23.01 9.76 16.65
C GLU A 509 22.22 10.59 15.65
N LEU A 510 21.68 11.73 16.09
CA LEU A 510 20.92 12.65 15.24
C LEU A 510 21.76 13.19 14.09
N ARG A 511 23.00 13.61 14.35
CA ARG A 511 23.91 14.12 13.30
C ARG A 511 24.25 13.08 12.25
N SER A 512 24.45 11.82 12.64
CA SER A 512 24.70 10.73 11.69
C SER A 512 23.47 10.38 10.85
N SER A 513 22.27 10.69 11.36
CA SER A 513 20.98 10.32 10.76
C SER A 513 20.29 11.46 10.00
N LEU A 514 20.75 12.71 10.16
CA LEU A 514 20.18 13.93 9.57
C LEU A 514 20.01 13.90 8.04
N GLY A 515 20.81 13.12 7.30
CA GLY A 515 20.62 12.97 5.84
C GLY A 515 19.46 12.04 5.45
N SER A 516 18.97 11.23 6.40
CA SER A 516 17.91 10.22 6.19
C SER A 516 16.64 10.51 6.99
N LEU A 517 16.77 11.26 8.08
CA LEU A 517 15.66 11.96 8.72
C LEU A 517 15.39 13.14 7.80
N GLU A 518 14.36 13.08 6.96
CA GLU A 518 13.86 14.29 6.28
C GLU A 518 13.81 15.44 7.29
N ASP A 519 14.11 16.68 6.87
CA ASP A 519 14.27 17.89 7.72
C ASP A 519 13.07 18.13 8.65
N THR A 520 12.98 17.32 9.70
CA THR A 520 11.84 17.22 10.58
C THR A 520 12.09 18.17 11.72
N GLN A 521 11.06 18.95 12.04
CA GLN A 521 11.11 19.89 13.16
C GLN A 521 11.53 19.20 14.46
N GLU A 522 11.07 17.96 14.66
CA GLU A 522 11.42 17.17 15.83
C GLU A 522 12.92 16.80 15.88
N ALA A 523 13.54 16.39 14.76
CA ALA A 523 14.96 16.05 14.74
C ALA A 523 15.83 17.26 15.15
N PHE A 524 15.54 18.44 14.60
CA PHE A 524 16.27 19.66 14.94
C PHE A 524 15.96 20.16 16.36
N GLN A 525 14.75 19.93 16.86
CA GLN A 525 14.43 20.22 18.25
C GLN A 525 15.27 19.37 19.20
N LEU A 526 15.30 18.04 19.01
CA LEU A 526 16.08 17.12 19.83
C LEU A 526 17.58 17.38 19.69
N LEU A 527 18.04 17.79 18.51
CA LEU A 527 19.45 18.13 18.27
C LEU A 527 19.85 19.39 19.03
N GLY A 528 19.01 20.43 19.01
CA GLY A 528 19.25 21.65 19.79
C GLY A 528 19.23 21.38 21.30
N GLU A 529 18.32 20.53 21.78
CA GLU A 529 18.28 20.09 23.18
C GLU A 529 19.54 19.28 23.56
N ALA A 530 20.01 18.41 22.67
CA ALA A 530 21.25 17.66 22.87
C ALA A 530 22.46 18.58 23.00
N PHE A 531 22.64 19.51 22.07
CA PHE A 531 23.77 20.45 22.13
C PHE A 531 23.69 21.38 23.33
N HIS A 532 22.50 21.83 23.72
CA HIS A 532 22.31 22.61 24.95
C HIS A 532 22.76 21.81 26.18
N GLY A 533 22.37 20.54 26.28
CA GLY A 533 22.80 19.66 27.36
C GLY A 533 24.29 19.26 27.32
N GLU A 534 25.01 19.59 26.24
CA GLU A 534 26.47 19.44 26.13
C GLU A 534 27.25 20.73 26.43
N ASP A 535 26.54 21.83 26.75
CA ASP A 535 27.07 23.19 26.81
C ASP A 535 27.67 23.69 25.47
N ASP A 536 27.33 23.05 24.34
CA ASP A 536 27.67 23.52 22.99
C ASP A 536 26.61 24.49 22.48
N HIS A 537 26.57 25.66 23.10
CA HIS A 537 25.60 26.71 22.82
C HIS A 537 25.62 27.21 21.36
N LEU A 538 26.78 27.13 20.69
CA LEU A 538 26.89 27.49 19.27
C LEU A 538 26.17 26.48 18.38
N ALA A 539 26.40 25.19 18.59
CA ALA A 539 25.71 24.15 17.84
C ALA A 539 24.20 24.12 18.15
N ALA A 540 23.81 24.34 19.40
CA ALA A 540 22.42 24.48 19.82
C ALA A 540 21.72 25.65 19.11
N LEU A 541 22.41 26.80 19.02
CA LEU A 541 21.91 27.98 18.30
C LEU A 541 21.66 27.66 16.82
N PHE A 542 22.58 26.98 16.14
CA PHE A 542 22.38 26.59 14.74
C PHE A 542 21.18 25.66 14.56
N ALA A 543 21.04 24.66 15.43
CA ALA A 543 19.92 23.72 15.38
C ALA A 543 18.57 24.43 15.59
N PHE A 544 18.46 25.31 16.58
CA PHE A 544 17.23 26.09 16.83
C PHE A 544 16.96 27.15 15.75
N ALA A 545 18.00 27.73 15.14
CA ALA A 545 17.86 28.65 14.02
C ALA A 545 17.28 27.95 12.79
N HIS A 546 17.74 26.72 12.53
CA HIS A 546 17.21 25.90 11.45
C HIS A 546 15.77 25.46 11.72
N LEU A 547 15.46 25.01 12.94
CA LEU A 547 14.09 24.72 13.38
C LEU A 547 13.14 25.91 13.14
N ARG A 548 13.59 27.13 13.43
CA ARG A 548 12.82 28.35 13.15
C ARG A 548 12.57 28.54 11.65
N SER A 549 13.55 28.27 10.81
CA SER A 549 13.41 28.41 9.35
C SER A 549 12.40 27.43 8.73
N LEU A 550 12.18 26.28 9.37
CA LEU A 550 11.17 25.29 8.97
C LEU A 550 9.73 25.73 9.30
N GLY A 551 9.52 26.81 10.09
CA GLY A 551 8.20 27.37 10.41
C GLY A 551 7.36 26.53 11.38
N GLY A 552 6.05 26.81 11.50
CA GLY A 552 5.09 26.01 12.29
C GLY A 552 5.03 26.32 13.80
N ARG A 553 4.27 25.50 14.56
CA ARG A 553 4.04 25.70 16.01
C ARG A 553 5.33 25.64 16.85
N GLY A 554 6.38 24.97 16.35
CA GLY A 554 7.68 24.88 17.02
C GLY A 554 8.53 26.16 16.92
N ALA A 555 8.23 27.06 15.99
CA ALA A 555 9.08 28.23 15.69
C ALA A 555 9.13 29.26 16.84
N GLU A 556 8.04 29.46 17.58
CA GLU A 556 8.01 30.38 18.75
C GLU A 556 8.82 29.83 19.93
N SER A 557 8.74 28.52 20.18
CA SER A 557 9.56 27.83 21.18
C SER A 557 11.04 27.86 20.79
N ALA A 558 11.33 27.63 19.50
CA ALA A 558 12.68 27.73 18.95
C ALA A 558 13.25 29.15 19.08
N GLN A 559 12.45 30.20 18.89
CA GLN A 559 12.89 31.59 19.06
C GLN A 559 13.30 31.90 20.50
N THR A 560 12.52 31.42 21.48
CA THR A 560 12.84 31.60 22.91
C THR A 560 14.15 30.89 23.26
N ARG A 561 14.35 29.67 22.78
CA ARG A 561 15.59 28.90 22.98
C ARG A 561 16.79 29.53 22.27
N LEU A 562 16.60 30.01 21.04
CA LEU A 562 17.64 30.70 20.27
C LEU A 562 18.11 31.99 20.96
N LEU A 563 17.20 32.76 21.54
CA LEU A 563 17.55 33.94 22.33
C LEU A 563 18.36 33.56 23.57
N ARG A 564 18.00 32.48 24.26
CA ARG A 564 18.77 31.94 25.39
C ARG A 564 20.19 31.56 24.98
N GLU A 565 20.34 30.74 23.95
CA GLU A 565 21.68 30.29 23.50
C GLU A 565 22.57 31.48 23.09
N ARG A 566 22.03 32.48 22.38
CA ARG A 566 22.78 33.70 22.00
C ARG A 566 23.32 34.48 23.18
N LEU A 567 22.56 34.54 24.27
CA LEU A 567 22.95 35.26 25.48
C LEU A 567 24.06 34.54 26.23
N GLU A 568 24.01 33.21 26.30
CA GLU A 568 25.06 32.40 26.94
C GLU A 568 26.43 32.59 26.25
N ILE A 569 26.45 32.77 24.94
CA ILE A 569 27.68 33.01 24.15
C ILE A 569 27.99 34.50 23.90
N GLY A 570 27.21 35.43 24.46
CA GLY A 570 27.44 36.87 24.33
C GLY A 570 27.26 37.44 22.92
N LEU A 571 26.49 36.80 22.03
CA LEU A 571 26.18 37.32 20.69
C LEU A 571 25.07 38.37 20.74
N ASP A 572 25.20 39.42 19.93
CA ASP A 572 24.16 40.44 19.77
C ASP A 572 22.84 39.82 19.28
N VAL A 573 21.72 40.30 19.82
CA VAL A 573 20.38 39.88 19.40
C VAL A 573 20.01 40.67 18.14
N PRO A 574 19.77 40.03 16.97
CA PRO A 574 19.51 40.72 15.73
C PRO A 574 18.04 41.11 15.71
N ASP A 575 17.80 42.37 15.41
CA ASP A 575 16.50 43.03 15.30
C ASP A 575 15.67 43.15 16.61
N PRO A 576 15.65 44.35 17.23
CA PRO A 576 14.88 44.61 18.46
C PRO A 576 13.38 44.41 18.31
N ASP A 577 12.82 44.58 17.10
CA ASP A 577 11.37 44.66 16.89
C ASP A 577 10.68 43.29 16.85
N GLU A 578 11.39 42.20 16.50
CA GLU A 578 10.88 40.82 16.60
C GLU A 578 10.99 40.25 18.03
N ALA A 579 12.05 40.62 18.77
CA ALA A 579 12.22 40.23 20.18
C ALA A 579 11.30 41.03 21.14
N ALA A 580 10.82 42.19 20.70
CA ALA A 580 10.04 43.15 21.49
C ALA A 580 8.58 42.78 21.74
N ARG A 581 8.06 41.61 21.33
CA ARG A 581 6.71 41.19 21.75
C ARG A 581 6.71 40.53 23.12
N GLY A 582 7.19 41.29 24.12
CA GLY A 582 6.84 41.26 25.56
C GLY A 582 6.99 39.97 26.37
N GLY A 583 6.49 38.83 25.92
CA GLY A 583 6.32 37.61 26.73
C GLY A 583 7.60 36.80 26.92
N ALA A 584 8.38 36.58 25.86
CA ALA A 584 9.55 35.70 25.89
C ALA A 584 10.71 36.29 26.71
N LEU A 585 11.01 37.58 26.53
CA LEU A 585 12.03 38.28 27.32
C LEU A 585 11.63 38.42 28.80
N LEU A 586 10.33 38.55 29.09
CA LEU A 586 9.82 38.54 30.46
C LEU A 586 10.05 37.20 31.15
N LEU A 587 9.76 36.08 30.47
CA LEU A 587 9.95 34.74 31.03
C LEU A 587 11.44 34.46 31.26
N ALA A 588 12.29 34.75 30.27
CA ALA A 588 13.74 34.60 30.39
C ALA A 588 14.35 35.46 31.51
N ALA A 589 13.88 36.71 31.67
CA ALA A 589 14.32 37.56 32.77
C ALA A 589 13.88 37.03 34.15
N ARG A 590 12.69 36.42 34.22
CA ARG A 590 12.16 35.84 35.47
C ARG A 590 12.89 34.56 35.87
N GLU A 591 13.23 33.71 34.91
CA GLU A 591 14.11 32.55 35.13
C GLU A 591 15.50 33.01 35.60
N ALA A 592 16.12 33.96 34.90
CA ALA A 592 17.42 34.50 35.29
C ALA A 592 17.43 35.11 36.70
N LEU A 593 16.34 35.77 37.12
CA LEU A 593 16.17 36.26 38.49
C LEU A 593 16.09 35.10 39.50
N THR A 594 15.36 34.03 39.17
CA THR A 594 15.23 32.83 40.00
C THR A 594 16.59 32.17 40.23
N ASP A 595 17.42 32.14 39.17
CA ASP A 595 18.78 31.60 39.20
C ASP A 595 19.82 32.60 39.76
N ARG A 596 19.38 33.75 40.30
CA ARG A 596 20.23 34.83 40.83
C ARG A 596 21.23 35.43 39.85
N ARG A 597 21.00 35.26 38.54
CA ARG A 597 21.80 35.85 37.45
C ARG A 597 21.36 37.30 37.17
N LEU A 598 21.55 38.18 38.16
CA LEU A 598 20.99 39.55 38.17
C LEU A 598 21.47 40.43 37.00
N GLY A 599 22.70 40.24 36.52
CA GLY A 599 23.23 40.97 35.36
C GLY A 599 22.50 40.63 34.05
N VAL A 600 22.20 39.34 33.85
CA VAL A 600 21.44 38.85 32.69
C VAL A 600 19.99 39.33 32.76
N ALA A 601 19.36 39.21 33.94
CA ALA A 601 18.01 39.71 34.16
C ALA A 601 17.88 41.22 33.87
N ARG A 602 18.85 42.04 34.31
CA ARG A 602 18.90 43.48 34.00
C ARG A 602 19.02 43.75 32.50
N ALA A 603 19.93 43.07 31.82
CA ALA A 603 20.17 43.26 30.39
C ALA A 603 18.91 42.91 29.55
N LEU A 604 18.18 41.86 29.94
CA LEU A 604 16.94 41.46 29.29
C LEU A 604 15.82 42.49 29.49
N LEU A 605 15.65 42.98 30.72
CA LEU A 605 14.61 43.96 31.04
C LEU A 605 14.86 45.35 30.48
N LEU A 606 16.12 45.72 30.22
CA LEU A 606 16.48 46.94 29.50
C LEU A 606 15.99 46.93 28.05
N ARG A 607 15.92 45.76 27.43
CA ARG A 607 15.56 45.57 26.02
C ARG A 607 14.08 45.25 25.82
N ALA A 608 13.40 44.74 26.83
CA ALA A 608 11.99 44.39 26.74
C ALA A 608 11.08 45.63 26.65
N ARG A 609 10.21 45.66 25.63
CA ARG A 609 9.16 46.69 25.46
C ARG A 609 7.80 46.02 25.23
N SER A 610 6.72 46.75 25.49
CA SER A 610 5.36 46.30 25.12
C SER A 610 4.43 47.50 25.04
N ASP A 611 3.51 47.48 24.08
CA ASP A 611 2.47 48.51 23.95
C ASP A 611 1.27 48.24 24.86
N ARG A 612 1.08 46.98 25.28
CA ARG A 612 -0.03 46.59 26.15
C ARG A 612 0.18 47.11 27.57
N PRO A 613 -0.80 47.81 28.17
CA PRO A 613 -0.66 48.41 29.49
C PRO A 613 -0.42 47.38 30.60
N GLU A 614 -0.99 46.18 30.50
CA GLU A 614 -0.80 45.09 31.47
C GLU A 614 0.61 44.52 31.42
N ALA A 615 1.19 44.39 30.22
CA ALA A 615 2.55 43.90 30.02
C ALA A 615 3.60 44.93 30.46
N ARG A 616 3.34 46.23 30.25
CA ARG A 616 4.17 47.32 30.79
C ARG A 616 4.18 47.31 32.32
N ALA A 617 3.04 47.03 32.94
CA ALA A 617 2.95 46.88 34.39
C ALA A 617 3.78 45.69 34.89
N ALA A 618 3.67 44.53 34.25
CA ALA A 618 4.45 43.35 34.60
C ALA A 618 5.98 43.56 34.45
N LEU A 619 6.40 44.21 33.36
CA LEU A 619 7.80 44.58 33.11
C LEU A 619 8.37 45.51 34.19
N ALA A 620 7.62 46.56 34.54
CA ALA A 620 8.04 47.52 35.55
C ALA A 620 8.16 46.88 36.95
N LEU A 621 7.25 45.95 37.29
CA LEU A 621 7.32 45.20 38.55
C LEU A 621 8.51 44.23 38.58
N LEU A 622 8.74 43.46 37.53
CA LEU A 622 9.87 42.53 37.46
C LEU A 622 11.22 43.30 37.49
N ARG A 623 11.28 44.47 36.85
CA ARG A 623 12.46 45.34 36.92
C ARG A 623 12.70 45.84 38.34
N ALA A 624 11.66 46.27 39.05
CA ALA A 624 11.80 46.69 40.44
C ALA A 624 12.35 45.55 41.33
N GLU A 625 11.92 44.31 41.12
CA GLU A 625 12.44 43.15 41.86
C GLU A 625 13.90 42.87 41.59
N VAL A 626 14.32 42.89 40.33
CA VAL A 626 15.71 42.68 39.97
C VAL A 626 16.60 43.76 40.58
N GLU A 627 16.17 45.03 40.53
CA GLU A 627 16.90 46.15 41.13
C GLU A 627 17.00 46.05 42.66
N LEU A 628 15.92 45.64 43.32
CA LEU A 628 15.93 45.42 44.76
C LEU A 628 16.85 44.26 45.16
N ALA A 629 16.78 43.13 44.42
CA ALA A 629 17.64 41.98 44.63
C ALA A 629 19.13 42.30 44.37
N ALA A 630 19.41 43.23 43.46
CA ALA A 630 20.75 43.75 43.17
C ALA A 630 21.23 44.83 44.16
N GLY A 631 20.52 45.05 45.26
CA GLY A 631 20.90 46.01 46.30
C GLY A 631 20.78 47.47 45.87
N SER A 632 19.92 47.78 44.88
CA SER A 632 19.73 49.12 44.30
C SER A 632 18.33 49.66 44.63
N PRO A 633 18.01 50.00 45.89
CA PRO A 633 16.65 50.32 46.30
C PRO A 633 16.10 51.62 45.68
N ARG A 634 16.95 52.60 45.33
CA ARG A 634 16.50 53.79 44.56
C ARG A 634 16.02 53.42 43.16
N ALA A 635 16.79 52.57 42.47
CA ALA A 635 16.44 52.10 41.13
C ALA A 635 15.18 51.22 41.14
N CYS A 636 14.95 50.47 42.22
CA CYS A 636 13.68 49.77 42.46
C CYS A 636 12.50 50.75 42.53
N LEU A 637 12.59 51.81 43.35
CA LEU A 637 11.52 52.82 43.44
C LEU A 637 11.27 53.55 42.11
N ASP A 638 12.33 53.85 41.36
CA ASP A 638 12.21 54.45 40.03
C ASP A 638 11.52 53.52 39.03
N ALA A 639 11.83 52.22 39.04
CA ALA A 639 11.12 51.23 38.25
C ALA A 639 9.63 51.14 38.62
N LEU A 640 9.29 51.21 39.92
CA LEU A 640 7.91 51.19 40.39
C LEU A 640 7.12 52.44 39.96
N ARG A 641 7.74 53.60 39.75
CA ARG A 641 7.07 54.78 39.17
C ARG A 641 6.54 54.51 37.77
N GLY A 642 7.18 53.62 37.02
CA GLY A 642 6.72 53.16 35.70
C GLY A 642 5.38 52.42 35.72
N THR A 643 4.86 52.05 36.90
CA THR A 643 3.52 51.46 37.06
C THR A 643 2.41 52.49 37.30
N ALA A 644 2.73 53.79 37.34
CA ALA A 644 1.74 54.85 37.54
C ALA A 644 0.77 54.95 36.36
N GLY A 645 -0.54 54.97 36.64
CA GLY A 645 -1.58 55.05 35.62
C GLY A 645 -1.83 53.77 34.81
N LEU A 646 -1.15 52.66 35.13
CA LEU A 646 -1.38 51.36 34.50
C LEU A 646 -2.42 50.53 35.27
N PRO A 647 -3.25 49.72 34.59
CA PRO A 647 -4.17 48.79 35.23
C PRO A 647 -3.38 47.66 35.90
N LEU A 648 -3.46 47.59 37.24
CA LEU A 648 -2.79 46.56 38.04
C LEU A 648 -3.83 45.60 38.63
N SER A 649 -3.55 44.30 38.53
CA SER A 649 -4.31 43.29 39.28
C SER A 649 -4.16 43.50 40.80
N GLU A 650 -5.04 42.92 41.60
CA GLU A 650 -4.94 43.00 43.06
C GLU A 650 -3.63 42.40 43.60
N GLU A 651 -3.19 41.28 43.02
CA GLU A 651 -1.89 40.67 43.32
C GLU A 651 -0.73 41.61 42.96
N GLN A 652 -0.77 42.25 41.79
CA GLN A 652 0.25 43.19 41.35
C GLN A 652 0.30 44.46 42.21
N ARG A 653 -0.84 44.96 42.70
CA ARG A 653 -0.90 46.08 43.66
C ARG A 653 -0.25 45.71 44.98
N THR A 654 -0.53 44.52 45.48
CA THR A 654 0.06 43.99 46.72
C THR A 654 1.58 43.83 46.57
N ARG A 655 2.01 43.24 45.46
CA ARG A 655 3.43 43.05 45.11
C ARG A 655 4.17 44.39 44.98
N ARG A 656 3.57 45.37 44.31
CA ARG A 656 4.10 46.74 44.22
C ARG A 656 4.29 47.38 45.59
N ALA A 657 3.29 47.29 46.47
CA ALA A 657 3.34 47.88 47.81
C ALA A 657 4.45 47.24 48.64
N ARG A 658 4.59 45.91 48.57
CA ARG A 658 5.69 45.18 49.22
C ARG A 658 7.06 45.66 48.75
N LEU A 659 7.29 45.70 47.43
CA LEU A 659 8.57 46.15 46.87
C LEU A 659 8.91 47.60 47.23
N ALA A 660 7.91 48.48 47.27
CA ALA A 660 8.10 49.86 47.71
C ALA A 660 8.49 49.93 49.20
N GLY A 661 7.84 49.15 50.05
CA GLY A 661 8.16 49.06 51.48
C GLY A 661 9.56 48.50 51.74
N ASP A 662 9.91 47.39 51.08
CA ASP A 662 11.23 46.75 51.20
C ASP A 662 12.35 47.69 50.72
N ALA A 663 12.13 48.41 49.61
CA ALA A 663 13.08 49.40 49.11
C ALA A 663 13.23 50.62 50.04
N ALA A 664 12.13 51.11 50.62
CA ALA A 664 12.15 52.21 51.59
C ALA A 664 12.90 51.82 52.87
N LEU A 665 12.65 50.61 53.39
CA LEU A 665 13.36 50.09 54.56
C LEU A 665 14.86 49.91 54.29
N ALA A 666 15.23 49.46 53.09
CA ALA A 666 16.64 49.36 52.68
C ALA A 666 17.32 50.73 52.61
N LEU A 667 16.60 51.79 52.21
CA LEU A 667 17.11 53.16 52.19
C LEU A 667 17.24 53.76 53.59
N ASP A 668 16.27 53.52 54.47
CA ASP A 668 16.30 53.99 55.86
C ASP A 668 17.49 53.39 56.62
N ARG A 669 17.69 52.07 56.49
CA ARG A 669 18.89 51.38 57.03
C ARG A 669 20.20 51.93 56.46
N ALA A 670 20.22 52.30 55.19
CA ALA A 670 21.38 52.93 54.58
C ALA A 670 21.61 54.36 55.13
N ALA A 671 20.54 55.11 55.40
CA ALA A 671 20.62 56.43 56.02
C ALA A 671 21.11 56.32 57.47
N ASP A 672 20.59 55.38 58.26
CA ASP A 672 21.05 55.08 59.62
C ASP A 672 22.52 54.66 59.64
N ALA A 673 22.97 53.83 58.68
CA ALA A 673 24.37 53.43 58.56
C ALA A 673 25.29 54.60 58.23
N VAL A 674 24.87 55.51 57.34
CA VAL A 674 25.59 56.74 57.01
C VAL A 674 25.60 57.70 58.20
N GLU A 675 24.50 57.80 58.95
CA GLU A 675 24.42 58.64 60.14
C GLU A 675 25.28 58.09 61.29
N ALA A 676 25.30 56.77 61.48
CA ALA A 676 26.18 56.10 62.43
C ALA A 676 27.67 56.26 62.06
N TYR A 677 28.00 56.24 60.77
CA TYR A 677 29.34 56.52 60.24
C TYR A 677 29.73 57.99 60.48
N THR A 678 28.85 58.95 60.15
CA THR A 678 29.13 60.39 60.29
C THR A 678 29.16 60.87 61.75
N ARG A 679 28.44 60.22 62.68
CA ARG A 679 28.55 60.49 64.13
C ARG A 679 29.78 59.84 64.79
N GLY A 680 30.67 59.19 64.03
CA GLY A 680 31.90 58.59 64.55
C GLY A 680 31.70 57.35 65.43
N SER A 681 30.49 56.78 65.42
CA SER A 681 30.10 55.62 66.23
C SER A 681 30.43 54.27 65.57
N ILE A 682 30.97 54.28 64.36
CA ILE A 682 31.55 53.09 63.72
C ILE A 682 33.05 53.30 63.75
N GLY A 683 33.72 52.61 64.67
CA GLY A 683 35.18 52.60 64.78
C GLY A 683 35.81 52.28 63.43
N GLU A 684 36.93 52.95 63.16
CA GLU A 684 37.81 52.71 62.02
C GLU A 684 38.06 51.21 61.88
N GLU A 685 37.29 50.53 61.03
CA GLU A 685 37.60 49.26 60.35
C GLU A 685 36.31 48.68 59.74
N ARG A 686 35.97 49.15 58.53
CA ARG A 686 35.83 48.30 57.34
C ARG A 686 35.44 49.12 56.10
N PRO A 687 35.97 48.79 54.91
CA PRO A 687 35.62 49.44 53.64
C PRO A 687 34.20 49.13 53.19
#